data_AF-A0AAD9LV77-F1
#
_entry.id   AF-A0AAD9LV77-F1
#
_cell.length_a   1.000
_cell.length_b   1.000
_cell.length_c   1.000
_cell.angle_alpha   90.00
_cell.angle_beta   90.00
_cell.angle_gamma   90.00
#
_symmetry.space_group_name_H-M   'P 1'
#
loop_
_entity.id
_entity.type
_entity.pdbx_description
1 polymer ?
#
loop_
_entity_poly.entity_id
_entity_poly.type
_entity_poly.pdbx_seq_one_letter_code
_entity_poly.pdbx_strand_id
1 'polypeptide(L)'
;MDPNENSQAPDAPDSRKMNDIRLRRLAKLGSSTRSPKPEDGSPNPENDAETSTAATTSEGKGKSPAEVTPSSTPKPAPANPFSQLGVKSTSNASPTNESGAQKRGSSKMDDRTPAPAPAKKANVEESVEDFSDRILSNVFRITVDPERLTDNHGHKLNFLSETSQELKENGSPLKLTSSVLDSALLEAVNAVPVDKPILGYLLPCFKRIIRSNVVKETSEKREVLEEAKRLCVSNCLFALTIPDLFGRSQPESLVPYMLRGHDQDDGICLDFLREAVKRFPEDEQFPAAFADAMHSISMKLSGLTMENDYKPYINALMSYTKFPTLLNALSQHPNFMTAQKSGAVFEKETILGPFFRISPLQSEVTLTYFPNPRGLDRSRAAPSQDALRAILRVHQDELFTIANAFIRADTDTRTRVLDWFASAINANHKRRALQVDPKEVSSDGFMMNLTVVLDRFCSPFMDTTFSKIDRIEVEYFRRNPRVDIKEETKLNADQSASDAFYAKKADGNSNFITEVFFLTLAAHHYGSEATNSKLKSLERDIKWYEKHLAAMEAERPKVQNQPAQLAMFELTLKRHTAVLEKAIAMKYAIEGVFLDEKMQELSLRFMRYVAVWLLRLASQTDYTPDKDLQLPLPAEEPEAFACLPEYALQDVVDNFKFVYRYLPQIMPSAVGSEMIALCIAFLRSSEYIKNPYLKSSLVTLLFSGTWPFMHFKKGVLGDQLYGSKFANENLLHALMKFYIEAESTGAHTQFYDKFNIRYEIFQVIKCVWGNDIYKQQLTRESKVNRQFFVQFVNLLLNDATYVLDEALTKFPKIHTLQQELEFGNSLSAQDREKKQEELQALEGQAGSYMQLANETLAMMKLFTSALASAFTMPEIVQRLASMLNYNLETLAGPKMGQLKVNNPTKYHFQPRVLLSDFVDIYLNLGSSQAFIDAVASDGRSYKPEVFDKAGFILSKRSMKDANELEQFNSLKAKFLESKQISDQAELDLGDIPPEFEDPIMGDLMKDPVILPSKHIVDRGTIVQHLLSDPKDPFTRQPMTVDDAIPHTELKEKIQKWKEGKIAAAKARAQGEAMDTTEG
;
A
#
# COMPACT_ATOMS: atom_id res chain seq x y z
N MET A 1 -29.66 -20.06 7.19
CA MET A 1 -29.89 -20.57 8.56
C MET A 1 -28.89 -19.85 9.43
N ASP A 2 -29.36 -19.24 10.52
CA ASP A 2 -28.61 -18.24 11.27
C ASP A 2 -28.24 -18.80 12.67
N PRO A 3 -26.94 -18.98 12.99
CA PRO A 3 -26.50 -19.63 14.23
C PRO A 3 -25.92 -18.61 15.22
N ASN A 4 -26.78 -17.80 15.85
CA ASN A 4 -26.30 -16.68 16.69
C ASN A 4 -27.10 -16.50 18.00
N GLU A 5 -27.24 -17.57 18.81
CA GLU A 5 -27.95 -17.50 20.09
C GLU A 5 -27.40 -18.50 21.14
N ASN A 6 -26.40 -18.09 21.93
CA ASN A 6 -26.26 -18.33 23.38
C ASN A 6 -24.84 -18.06 23.93
N SER A 7 -24.72 -17.13 24.88
CA SER A 7 -23.69 -17.17 25.94
C SER A 7 -24.08 -16.22 27.09
N GLN A 8 -24.68 -16.75 28.16
CA GLN A 8 -24.94 -16.00 29.39
C GLN A 8 -23.68 -15.94 30.28
N ALA A 9 -23.49 -14.82 30.99
CA ALA A 9 -22.45 -14.66 31.99
C ALA A 9 -23.01 -14.88 33.42
N PRO A 10 -22.24 -15.43 34.37
CA PRO A 10 -22.71 -15.72 35.72
C PRO A 10 -22.71 -14.48 36.65
N ASP A 11 -23.61 -14.49 37.62
CA ASP A 11 -23.82 -13.42 38.61
C ASP A 11 -22.70 -13.26 39.65
N ALA A 12 -22.63 -12.05 40.23
CA ALA A 12 -21.83 -11.70 41.42
C ALA A 12 -22.75 -11.25 42.58
N PRO A 13 -22.35 -11.37 43.86
CA PRO A 13 -23.28 -11.45 44.99
C PRO A 13 -23.81 -10.12 45.59
N ASP A 14 -24.81 -10.28 46.47
CA ASP A 14 -25.45 -9.29 47.36
C ASP A 14 -26.43 -8.27 46.75
N SER A 15 -27.23 -8.73 45.78
CA SER A 15 -28.34 -7.96 45.18
C SER A 15 -29.45 -7.54 46.16
N ARG A 16 -29.53 -8.13 47.37
CA ARG A 16 -30.62 -7.86 48.33
C ARG A 16 -30.57 -6.45 48.92
N LYS A 17 -29.39 -5.97 49.33
CA LYS A 17 -29.26 -4.62 49.94
C LYS A 17 -29.53 -3.49 48.94
N MET A 18 -29.23 -3.67 47.66
CA MET A 18 -29.59 -2.69 46.63
C MET A 18 -31.09 -2.67 46.35
N ASN A 19 -31.79 -3.81 46.43
CA ASN A 19 -33.21 -3.89 46.15
C ASN A 19 -34.08 -3.12 47.17
N ASP A 20 -33.73 -3.11 48.47
CA ASP A 20 -34.49 -2.32 49.46
C ASP A 20 -34.39 -0.80 49.21
N ILE A 21 -33.21 -0.33 48.79
CA ILE A 21 -33.00 1.08 48.39
C ILE A 21 -33.77 1.39 47.10
N ARG A 22 -33.79 0.44 46.15
CA ARG A 22 -34.50 0.55 44.87
C ARG A 22 -36.03 0.55 45.05
N LEU A 23 -36.55 -0.26 45.97
CA LEU A 23 -37.97 -0.32 46.33
C LEU A 23 -38.46 1.00 46.96
N ARG A 24 -37.66 1.63 47.84
CA ARG A 24 -37.98 2.96 48.39
C ARG A 24 -38.03 4.06 47.31
N ARG A 25 -37.24 3.96 46.24
CA ARG A 25 -37.27 4.91 45.10
C ARG A 25 -38.43 4.61 44.12
N LEU A 26 -38.73 3.34 43.86
CA LEU A 26 -39.83 2.93 42.97
C LEU A 26 -41.23 3.22 43.52
N ALA A 27 -41.39 3.33 44.85
CA ALA A 27 -42.67 3.62 45.50
C ALA A 27 -43.27 5.01 45.19
N LYS A 28 -42.54 5.93 44.51
CA LYS A 28 -43.00 7.30 44.23
C LYS A 28 -43.49 7.58 42.81
N LEU A 29 -43.23 6.71 41.82
CA LEU A 29 -43.63 6.92 40.43
C LEU A 29 -44.07 5.59 39.78
N GLY A 30 -45.36 5.28 39.88
CA GLY A 30 -45.95 4.13 39.22
C GLY A 30 -47.32 4.44 38.60
N SER A 31 -47.41 4.48 37.27
CA SER A 31 -48.48 3.85 36.47
C SER A 31 -48.42 4.21 34.98
N SER A 32 -48.11 3.22 34.13
CA SER A 32 -49.07 2.66 33.15
C SER A 32 -48.45 1.48 32.41
N THR A 33 -49.26 0.45 32.17
CA THR A 33 -48.90 -0.81 31.47
C THR A 33 -49.01 -0.62 29.94
N ARG A 34 -48.39 -1.45 29.08
CA ARG A 34 -48.74 -2.87 28.83
C ARG A 34 -47.71 -3.61 27.96
N SER A 35 -47.64 -4.93 28.10
CA SER A 35 -46.87 -5.87 27.27
C SER A 35 -47.72 -6.46 26.11
N PRO A 36 -47.12 -7.30 25.23
CA PRO A 36 -47.15 -8.74 25.49
C PRO A 36 -45.82 -9.51 25.25
N LYS A 37 -45.83 -10.79 25.67
CA LYS A 37 -44.80 -11.86 25.52
C LYS A 37 -45.09 -12.70 24.22
N PRO A 38 -44.41 -13.82 23.82
CA PRO A 38 -43.99 -14.99 24.63
C PRO A 38 -42.65 -15.69 24.14
N GLU A 39 -42.15 -16.88 24.57
CA GLU A 39 -42.43 -17.73 25.75
C GLU A 39 -41.20 -18.42 26.42
N ASP A 40 -40.70 -19.56 25.88
CA ASP A 40 -40.00 -20.70 26.56
C ASP A 40 -38.98 -21.44 25.63
N GLY A 41 -38.06 -22.34 26.08
CA GLY A 41 -37.80 -22.89 27.43
C GLY A 41 -36.64 -23.93 27.53
N SER A 42 -36.47 -24.51 28.73
CA SER A 42 -35.38 -25.40 29.23
C SER A 42 -35.55 -26.92 28.86
N PRO A 43 -34.82 -27.96 29.40
CA PRO A 43 -33.75 -28.01 30.44
C PRO A 43 -32.55 -29.03 30.27
N ASN A 44 -31.50 -28.86 31.12
CA ASN A 44 -30.64 -29.80 31.94
C ASN A 44 -30.56 -31.36 31.69
N PRO A 45 -29.65 -32.15 32.36
CA PRO A 45 -28.58 -31.84 33.36
C PRO A 45 -27.21 -32.60 33.17
N GLU A 46 -26.29 -32.49 34.15
CA GLU A 46 -25.25 -33.48 34.62
C GLU A 46 -24.17 -34.02 33.63
N ASN A 47 -22.91 -34.37 33.97
CA ASN A 47 -21.93 -34.11 35.07
C ASN A 47 -20.52 -34.63 34.54
N ASP A 48 -19.35 -34.70 35.20
CA ASP A 48 -18.86 -34.56 36.60
C ASP A 48 -17.31 -34.29 36.66
N ALA A 49 -16.74 -34.27 37.88
CA ALA A 49 -15.41 -34.74 38.39
C ALA A 49 -14.24 -35.19 37.42
N GLU A 50 -12.93 -35.10 37.73
CA GLU A 50 -12.19 -34.70 38.96
C GLU A 50 -10.66 -34.41 38.75
N THR A 51 -10.03 -33.74 39.74
CA THR A 51 -8.60 -33.75 40.22
C THR A 51 -7.43 -34.25 39.33
N SER A 52 -6.41 -33.41 39.02
CA SER A 52 -5.13 -33.14 39.78
C SER A 52 -3.92 -33.97 39.27
N THR A 53 -2.62 -33.78 39.63
CA THR A 53 -1.92 -33.08 40.74
C THR A 53 -0.44 -32.76 40.37
N ALA A 54 0.21 -31.82 41.10
CA ALA A 54 1.67 -31.73 41.43
C ALA A 54 2.74 -31.80 40.29
N ALA A 55 3.57 -30.78 40.04
CA ALA A 55 4.79 -30.32 40.78
C ALA A 55 6.05 -31.20 40.53
N THR A 56 7.33 -30.77 40.68
CA THR A 56 7.94 -29.63 41.39
C THR A 56 9.39 -29.35 40.89
N THR A 57 9.89 -28.09 40.88
CA THR A 57 11.33 -27.65 41.01
C THR A 57 12.42 -28.17 40.01
N SER A 58 13.58 -27.53 39.76
CA SER A 58 14.19 -26.24 40.16
C SER A 58 15.38 -25.85 39.23
N GLU A 59 15.97 -24.67 39.49
CA GLU A 59 17.24 -24.07 39.02
C GLU A 59 18.45 -25.03 38.85
N GLY A 60 19.51 -24.72 38.07
CA GLY A 60 19.80 -23.58 37.18
C GLY A 60 21.30 -23.44 36.77
N LYS A 61 21.61 -22.47 35.88
CA LYS A 61 22.93 -21.86 35.54
C LYS A 61 24.20 -22.74 35.27
N GLY A 62 24.48 -22.99 33.98
CA GLY A 62 25.60 -22.31 33.27
C GLY A 62 26.98 -22.97 33.06
N LYS A 63 27.66 -22.46 32.01
CA LYS A 63 29.07 -22.64 31.53
C LYS A 63 29.46 -23.91 30.73
N SER A 64 30.10 -23.64 29.59
CA SER A 64 31.00 -24.49 28.76
C SER A 64 32.44 -24.47 29.34
N PRO A 65 33.49 -25.20 28.83
CA PRO A 65 33.80 -25.49 27.41
C PRO A 65 34.44 -26.88 27.07
N ALA A 66 34.76 -27.09 25.78
CA ALA A 66 35.77 -28.04 25.21
C ALA A 66 35.53 -29.57 25.40
N GLU A 67 35.93 -30.50 24.51
CA GLU A 67 36.36 -30.50 23.09
C GLU A 67 36.24 -31.98 22.56
N VAL A 68 36.79 -32.30 21.39
CA VAL A 68 37.00 -33.64 20.76
C VAL A 68 35.96 -34.10 19.73
N THR A 69 36.47 -34.31 18.51
CA THR A 69 35.85 -34.82 17.26
C THR A 69 36.22 -36.31 17.03
N PRO A 70 35.93 -37.01 15.90
CA PRO A 70 35.09 -36.69 14.72
C PRO A 70 34.12 -37.83 14.28
N SER A 71 33.28 -37.60 13.24
CA SER A 71 33.08 -38.54 12.11
C SER A 71 32.06 -38.02 11.06
N SER A 72 31.97 -38.72 9.92
CA SER A 72 31.01 -38.57 8.80
C SER A 72 31.16 -37.37 7.84
N THR A 73 31.92 -37.65 6.78
CA THR A 73 31.95 -37.05 5.43
C THR A 73 30.72 -36.25 4.94
N PRO A 74 30.90 -35.05 4.36
CA PRO A 74 29.83 -34.31 3.70
C PRO A 74 29.41 -34.95 2.36
N LYS A 75 28.11 -34.86 2.04
CA LYS A 75 27.59 -35.04 0.68
C LYS A 75 27.63 -33.72 -0.09
N PRO A 76 27.71 -33.73 -1.44
CA PRO A 76 27.90 -32.51 -2.23
C PRO A 76 26.70 -31.57 -2.16
N ALA A 77 26.98 -30.26 -2.21
CA ALA A 77 25.97 -29.22 -2.35
C ALA A 77 25.27 -29.31 -3.73
N PRO A 78 23.99 -28.94 -3.83
CA PRO A 78 23.29 -28.88 -5.12
C PRO A 78 23.91 -27.80 -6.02
N ALA A 79 23.91 -28.06 -7.33
CA ALA A 79 24.45 -27.13 -8.32
C ALA A 79 23.60 -25.85 -8.43
N ASN A 80 24.25 -24.74 -8.80
CA ASN A 80 23.62 -23.42 -8.90
C ASN A 80 22.65 -23.36 -10.10
N PRO A 81 21.34 -23.05 -9.93
CA PRO A 81 20.35 -23.20 -11.01
C PRO A 81 20.53 -22.29 -12.25
N PHE A 82 21.21 -21.16 -12.09
CA PHE A 82 21.21 -20.07 -13.06
C PHE A 82 21.96 -20.32 -14.39
N SER A 83 22.52 -21.52 -14.60
CA SER A 83 23.17 -21.89 -15.88
C SER A 83 22.19 -22.12 -17.03
N GLN A 84 20.88 -22.28 -16.76
CA GLN A 84 19.87 -22.57 -17.77
C GLN A 84 19.17 -21.34 -18.36
N LEU A 85 19.38 -20.13 -17.80
CA LEU A 85 18.67 -18.90 -18.21
C LEU A 85 19.38 -18.08 -19.32
N GLY A 86 20.28 -18.70 -20.10
CA GLY A 86 20.79 -18.19 -21.39
C GLY A 86 21.73 -16.96 -21.37
N VAL A 87 21.72 -16.13 -20.31
CA VAL A 87 22.52 -14.90 -20.25
C VAL A 87 24.00 -15.20 -19.95
N LYS A 88 24.85 -15.15 -20.97
CA LYS A 88 26.32 -15.12 -20.79
C LYS A 88 26.75 -13.76 -20.25
N SER A 89 27.28 -13.72 -19.03
CA SER A 89 27.96 -12.55 -18.48
C SER A 89 29.35 -12.37 -19.12
N THR A 90 29.54 -11.27 -19.86
CA THR A 90 30.86 -10.83 -20.32
C THR A 90 31.56 -10.06 -19.20
N SER A 91 32.27 -10.76 -18.32
CA SER A 91 33.10 -10.14 -17.28
C SER A 91 34.39 -9.57 -17.87
N ASN A 92 34.54 -8.24 -17.81
CA ASN A 92 35.81 -7.58 -18.11
C ASN A 92 36.89 -8.00 -17.10
N ALA A 93 38.08 -8.36 -17.59
CA ALA A 93 39.28 -8.51 -16.78
C ALA A 93 40.03 -7.17 -16.73
N SER A 94 40.33 -6.67 -15.54
CA SER A 94 41.07 -5.41 -15.33
C SER A 94 42.59 -5.63 -15.31
N PRO A 95 43.40 -4.78 -15.98
CA PRO A 95 44.86 -4.81 -15.88
C PRO A 95 45.43 -3.62 -15.07
N THR A 96 46.28 -3.93 -14.08
CA THR A 96 47.16 -3.00 -13.35
C THR A 96 48.36 -3.78 -12.79
N ASN A 97 49.65 -3.43 -12.90
CA ASN A 97 50.42 -2.48 -13.73
C ASN A 97 51.69 -3.27 -14.24
N GLU A 98 52.90 -2.79 -14.60
CA GLU A 98 53.50 -1.43 -14.74
C GLU A 98 54.77 -1.46 -15.62
N SER A 99 55.14 -0.30 -16.19
CA SER A 99 56.51 0.10 -16.60
C SER A 99 57.21 -0.61 -17.79
N GLY A 100 58.20 0.06 -18.41
CA GLY A 100 59.40 -0.66 -18.88
C GLY A 100 59.92 -0.52 -20.33
N ALA A 101 60.19 0.70 -20.82
CA ALA A 101 61.29 1.05 -21.75
C ALA A 101 61.71 0.14 -22.96
N GLN A 102 61.46 0.66 -24.17
CA GLN A 102 62.35 0.77 -25.36
C GLN A 102 63.50 -0.24 -25.71
N LYS A 103 63.59 -0.47 -27.05
CA LYS A 103 64.79 -0.55 -27.93
C LYS A 103 65.47 -1.91 -28.27
N ARG A 104 65.93 -1.96 -29.53
CA ARG A 104 66.74 -2.99 -30.22
C ARG A 104 65.99 -4.32 -30.46
N GLY A 105 66.37 -5.14 -31.45
CA GLY A 105 67.45 -4.99 -32.43
C GLY A 105 67.30 -5.96 -33.61
N SER A 106 68.15 -5.83 -34.62
CA SER A 106 68.05 -6.56 -35.89
C SER A 106 68.55 -8.01 -35.84
N SER A 107 68.04 -8.80 -36.80
CA SER A 107 68.71 -9.91 -37.50
C SER A 107 69.18 -11.15 -36.72
N LYS A 108 68.71 -12.32 -37.17
CA LYS A 108 69.56 -13.22 -37.97
C LYS A 108 68.74 -13.97 -39.02
N MET A 109 69.44 -14.45 -40.05
CA MET A 109 68.90 -15.26 -41.15
C MET A 109 69.03 -16.75 -40.80
N ASP A 110 68.22 -17.61 -41.41
CA ASP A 110 68.75 -18.84 -42.01
C ASP A 110 67.94 -19.25 -43.24
N ASP A 111 68.50 -20.13 -44.08
CA ASP A 111 68.19 -20.21 -45.52
C ASP A 111 67.15 -21.29 -45.91
N ARG A 112 66.33 -20.98 -46.93
CA ARG A 112 65.61 -21.93 -47.82
C ARG A 112 64.95 -21.22 -49.01
N THR A 113 65.53 -21.47 -50.19
CA THR A 113 65.08 -21.22 -51.58
C THR A 113 63.64 -20.69 -51.82
N PRO A 114 63.46 -19.61 -52.62
CA PRO A 114 62.14 -19.08 -52.96
C PRO A 114 61.41 -19.90 -54.03
N ALA A 115 60.11 -20.14 -53.80
CA ALA A 115 59.18 -20.57 -54.84
C ALA A 115 58.65 -19.35 -55.64
N PRO A 116 58.16 -19.52 -56.89
CA PRO A 116 57.73 -18.39 -57.71
C PRO A 116 56.51 -17.67 -57.14
N ALA A 117 56.51 -16.33 -57.20
CA ALA A 117 55.31 -15.55 -56.90
C ALA A 117 54.23 -15.83 -57.96
N PRO A 118 52.95 -16.08 -57.57
CA PRO A 118 51.88 -16.21 -58.54
C PRO A 118 51.70 -14.89 -59.28
N ALA A 119 51.70 -14.94 -60.61
CA ALA A 119 51.59 -13.75 -61.44
C ALA A 119 50.27 -13.01 -61.19
N LYS A 120 50.32 -11.68 -61.16
CA LYS A 120 49.12 -10.84 -61.22
C LYS A 120 48.39 -11.16 -62.53
N LYS A 121 47.26 -11.87 -62.47
CA LYS A 121 46.33 -11.93 -63.61
C LYS A 121 45.86 -10.50 -63.90
N ALA A 122 45.80 -10.14 -65.18
CA ALA A 122 45.20 -8.89 -65.60
C ALA A 122 43.70 -8.90 -65.28
N ASN A 123 43.15 -7.75 -64.89
CA ASN A 123 41.70 -7.57 -64.92
C ASN A 123 41.26 -7.61 -66.39
N VAL A 124 40.50 -8.64 -66.75
CA VAL A 124 39.56 -8.56 -67.87
C VAL A 124 38.32 -7.87 -67.32
N GLU A 125 37.81 -6.85 -68.00
CA GLU A 125 36.53 -6.25 -67.63
C GLU A 125 35.40 -7.23 -67.98
N GLU A 126 34.87 -7.86 -66.94
CA GLU A 126 33.74 -8.78 -67.04
C GLU A 126 32.48 -8.01 -67.48
N SER A 127 31.83 -8.46 -68.55
CA SER A 127 30.63 -7.81 -69.09
C SER A 127 29.47 -7.81 -68.09
N VAL A 128 28.47 -6.95 -68.32
CA VAL A 128 27.28 -6.91 -67.46
C VAL A 128 26.49 -8.22 -67.55
N GLU A 129 26.45 -8.87 -68.71
CA GLU A 129 25.82 -10.19 -68.89
C GLU A 129 26.56 -11.30 -68.13
N ASP A 130 27.90 -11.37 -68.22
CA ASP A 130 28.69 -12.41 -67.56
C ASP A 130 28.68 -12.22 -66.04
N PHE A 131 28.72 -10.97 -65.58
CA PHE A 131 28.50 -10.61 -64.17
C PHE A 131 27.11 -11.04 -63.71
N SER A 132 26.07 -10.68 -64.46
CA SER A 132 24.67 -11.02 -64.15
C SER A 132 24.51 -12.52 -64.01
N ASP A 133 24.93 -13.27 -65.02
CA ASP A 133 24.82 -14.72 -65.05
C ASP A 133 25.54 -15.39 -63.88
N ARG A 134 26.81 -15.01 -63.64
CA ARG A 134 27.61 -15.50 -62.50
C ARG A 134 26.98 -15.16 -61.15
N ILE A 135 26.44 -13.94 -60.98
CA ILE A 135 25.84 -13.48 -59.72
C ILE A 135 24.49 -14.16 -59.48
N LEU A 136 23.60 -14.18 -60.47
CA LEU A 136 22.27 -14.77 -60.36
C LEU A 136 22.35 -16.29 -60.15
N SER A 137 23.22 -17.00 -60.88
CA SER A 137 23.48 -18.43 -60.62
C SER A 137 23.98 -18.70 -59.19
N ASN A 138 24.90 -17.88 -58.66
CA ASN A 138 25.42 -18.04 -57.30
C ASN A 138 24.36 -17.71 -56.22
N VAL A 139 23.66 -16.59 -56.38
CA VAL A 139 22.59 -16.14 -55.46
C VAL A 139 21.46 -17.15 -55.39
N PHE A 140 20.87 -17.52 -56.52
CA PHE A 140 19.66 -18.33 -56.56
C PHE A 140 19.93 -19.84 -56.69
N ARG A 141 21.19 -20.26 -56.86
CA ARG A 141 21.58 -21.67 -57.04
C ARG A 141 20.91 -22.32 -58.25
N ILE A 142 20.85 -21.60 -59.37
CA ILE A 142 20.21 -21.99 -60.62
C ILE A 142 21.16 -21.86 -61.82
N THR A 143 20.85 -22.50 -62.94
CA THR A 143 21.58 -22.39 -64.22
C THR A 143 20.65 -22.63 -65.40
N VAL A 144 20.83 -21.88 -66.49
CA VAL A 144 20.21 -22.14 -67.81
C VAL A 144 21.16 -22.86 -68.77
N ASP A 145 22.41 -23.07 -68.36
CA ASP A 145 23.41 -23.89 -69.04
C ASP A 145 23.37 -25.32 -68.46
N PRO A 146 23.06 -26.36 -69.26
CA PRO A 146 23.01 -27.75 -68.80
C PRO A 146 24.38 -28.36 -68.49
N GLU A 147 25.48 -27.78 -69.00
CA GLU A 147 26.84 -28.28 -68.74
C GLU A 147 27.37 -27.73 -67.38
N ARG A 148 26.85 -26.59 -66.92
CA ARG A 148 27.28 -25.89 -65.70
C ARG A 148 26.42 -26.22 -64.46
N LEU A 149 26.48 -27.46 -63.99
CA LEU A 149 25.69 -27.91 -62.82
C LEU A 149 26.27 -27.54 -61.43
N THR A 150 27.37 -26.77 -61.37
CA THR A 150 28.00 -26.31 -60.12
C THR A 150 28.50 -24.87 -60.22
N ASP A 151 28.40 -24.11 -59.11
CA ASP A 151 28.93 -22.75 -59.00
C ASP A 151 30.45 -22.72 -58.77
N ASN A 152 31.06 -21.54 -58.91
CA ASN A 152 32.50 -21.31 -58.73
C ASN A 152 33.05 -21.64 -57.32
N HIS A 153 32.19 -22.00 -56.36
CA HIS A 153 32.53 -22.39 -55.00
C HIS A 153 32.14 -23.85 -54.68
N GLY A 154 31.71 -24.63 -55.70
CA GLY A 154 31.36 -26.04 -55.57
C GLY A 154 29.92 -26.34 -55.12
N HIS A 155 29.03 -25.34 -55.05
CA HIS A 155 27.61 -25.59 -54.75
C HIS A 155 26.90 -26.13 -55.98
N LYS A 156 26.03 -27.14 -55.80
CA LYS A 156 25.14 -27.61 -56.87
C LYS A 156 24.20 -26.48 -57.33
N LEU A 157 24.03 -26.34 -58.65
CA LEU A 157 23.02 -25.50 -59.28
C LEU A 157 21.83 -26.36 -59.75
N ASN A 158 20.63 -25.82 -59.69
CA ASN A 158 19.44 -26.42 -60.30
C ASN A 158 19.36 -25.99 -61.77
N PHE A 159 19.21 -26.95 -62.69
CA PHE A 159 19.05 -26.63 -64.10
C PHE A 159 17.59 -26.26 -64.40
N LEU A 160 17.42 -25.12 -65.07
CA LEU A 160 16.14 -24.56 -65.48
C LEU A 160 15.90 -24.92 -66.95
N SER A 161 15.18 -26.00 -67.18
CA SER A 161 14.94 -26.58 -68.50
C SER A 161 14.03 -25.73 -69.38
N GLU A 162 12.98 -25.13 -68.82
CA GLU A 162 11.98 -24.37 -69.56
C GLU A 162 12.58 -23.02 -69.97
N THR A 163 13.16 -22.29 -69.02
CA THR A 163 13.93 -21.06 -69.28
C THR A 163 15.10 -21.28 -70.26
N SER A 164 15.79 -22.43 -70.17
CA SER A 164 16.86 -22.80 -71.10
C SER A 164 16.33 -23.15 -72.51
N GLN A 165 15.07 -23.52 -72.66
CA GLN A 165 14.44 -23.71 -73.97
C GLN A 165 13.97 -22.36 -74.55
N GLU A 166 13.30 -21.52 -73.75
CA GLU A 166 12.89 -20.18 -74.16
C GLU A 166 14.07 -19.33 -74.68
N LEU A 167 15.22 -19.37 -74.00
CA LEU A 167 16.42 -18.67 -74.45
C LEU A 167 16.92 -19.16 -75.82
N LYS A 168 16.86 -20.47 -76.09
CA LYS A 168 17.28 -21.06 -77.37
C LYS A 168 16.31 -20.71 -78.51
N GLU A 169 15.01 -20.78 -78.25
CA GLU A 169 13.98 -20.46 -79.25
C GLU A 169 13.99 -18.97 -79.64
N ASN A 170 14.30 -18.08 -78.69
CA ASN A 170 14.51 -16.65 -78.95
C ASN A 170 15.89 -16.30 -79.54
N GLY A 171 16.80 -17.28 -79.70
CA GLY A 171 18.16 -17.04 -80.22
C GLY A 171 19.10 -16.29 -79.25
N SER A 172 18.75 -16.21 -77.97
CA SER A 172 19.50 -15.52 -76.92
C SER A 172 20.66 -16.38 -76.37
N PRO A 173 21.72 -15.76 -75.81
CA PRO A 173 22.77 -16.49 -75.13
C PRO A 173 22.22 -17.22 -73.89
N LEU A 174 22.76 -18.40 -73.57
CA LEU A 174 22.43 -19.18 -72.37
C LEU A 174 23.06 -18.55 -71.11
N LYS A 175 22.52 -17.39 -70.70
CA LYS A 175 22.97 -16.59 -69.56
C LYS A 175 21.76 -16.07 -68.78
N LEU A 176 21.83 -16.06 -67.45
CA LEU A 176 20.84 -15.39 -66.62
C LEU A 176 21.04 -13.87 -66.66
N THR A 177 20.08 -13.17 -67.26
CA THR A 177 19.98 -11.70 -67.31
C THR A 177 18.74 -11.22 -66.56
N SER A 178 18.71 -9.97 -66.12
CA SER A 178 17.55 -9.41 -65.41
C SER A 178 16.24 -9.51 -66.19
N SER A 179 16.28 -9.52 -67.53
CA SER A 179 15.08 -9.65 -68.38
C SER A 179 14.47 -11.05 -68.41
N VAL A 180 15.18 -12.09 -67.99
CA VAL A 180 14.65 -13.47 -67.89
C VAL A 180 14.58 -13.96 -66.44
N LEU A 181 14.97 -13.13 -65.48
CA LEU A 181 15.07 -13.52 -64.07
C LEU A 181 13.72 -13.83 -63.43
N ASP A 182 12.62 -13.22 -63.89
CA ASP A 182 11.29 -13.48 -63.33
C ASP A 182 10.78 -14.88 -63.71
N SER A 183 10.81 -15.24 -65.01
CA SER A 183 10.54 -16.61 -65.48
C SER A 183 11.46 -17.64 -64.81
N ALA A 184 12.76 -17.33 -64.74
CA ALA A 184 13.76 -18.21 -64.12
C ALA A 184 13.48 -18.45 -62.62
N LEU A 185 12.98 -17.44 -61.89
CA LEU A 185 12.59 -17.59 -60.49
C LEU A 185 11.26 -18.35 -60.34
N LEU A 186 10.30 -18.13 -61.24
CA LEU A 186 9.03 -18.87 -61.23
C LEU A 186 9.26 -20.36 -61.49
N GLU A 187 10.10 -20.74 -62.46
CA GLU A 187 10.53 -22.14 -62.68
C GLU A 187 11.29 -22.69 -61.46
N ALA A 188 12.25 -21.92 -60.92
CA ALA A 188 13.05 -22.34 -59.78
C ALA A 188 12.24 -22.55 -58.48
N VAL A 189 11.20 -21.74 -58.26
CA VAL A 189 10.30 -21.86 -57.10
C VAL A 189 9.29 -22.99 -57.30
N ASN A 190 8.74 -23.18 -58.49
CA ASN A 190 7.89 -24.34 -58.80
C ASN A 190 8.66 -25.67 -58.70
N ALA A 191 9.97 -25.66 -58.98
CA ALA A 191 10.85 -26.80 -58.76
C ALA A 191 11.15 -27.10 -57.27
N VAL A 192 10.72 -26.25 -56.31
CA VAL A 192 10.83 -26.56 -54.87
C VAL A 192 9.79 -27.62 -54.50
N PRO A 193 10.21 -28.81 -54.00
CA PRO A 193 9.29 -29.89 -53.65
C PRO A 193 8.18 -29.46 -52.68
N VAL A 194 6.98 -30.01 -52.86
CA VAL A 194 5.77 -29.63 -52.10
C VAL A 194 5.88 -29.95 -50.60
N ASP A 195 6.74 -30.89 -50.21
CA ASP A 195 7.10 -31.17 -48.80
C ASP A 195 8.01 -30.11 -48.16
N LYS A 196 8.51 -29.13 -48.94
CA LYS A 196 9.48 -28.13 -48.52
C LYS A 196 8.95 -26.70 -48.67
N PRO A 197 9.27 -25.80 -47.74
CA PRO A 197 8.84 -24.42 -47.81
C PRO A 197 9.69 -23.59 -48.79
N ILE A 198 9.01 -22.83 -49.63
CA ILE A 198 9.53 -21.86 -50.60
C ILE A 198 10.36 -20.78 -49.89
N LEU A 199 9.90 -20.29 -48.74
CA LEU A 199 10.64 -19.32 -47.93
C LEU A 199 11.99 -19.88 -47.43
N GLY A 200 12.07 -21.20 -47.22
CA GLY A 200 13.31 -21.89 -46.87
C GLY A 200 14.35 -21.92 -48.00
N TYR A 201 13.93 -21.68 -49.25
CA TYR A 201 14.80 -21.46 -50.41
C TYR A 201 15.09 -19.96 -50.60
N LEU A 202 14.04 -19.13 -50.64
CA LEU A 202 14.15 -17.71 -51.00
C LEU A 202 14.81 -16.82 -49.93
N LEU A 203 14.60 -17.05 -48.62
CA LEU A 203 15.24 -16.23 -47.58
C LEU A 203 16.78 -16.37 -47.59
N PRO A 204 17.36 -17.59 -47.73
CA PRO A 204 18.79 -17.74 -48.01
C PRO A 204 19.26 -17.12 -49.33
N CYS A 205 18.43 -17.11 -50.39
CA CYS A 205 18.76 -16.38 -51.62
C CYS A 205 18.88 -14.88 -51.34
N PHE A 206 17.89 -14.27 -50.69
CA PHE A 206 17.90 -12.86 -50.30
C PHE A 206 19.15 -12.46 -49.49
N LYS A 207 19.59 -13.30 -48.55
CA LYS A 207 20.83 -13.03 -47.80
C LYS A 207 22.09 -13.17 -48.64
N ARG A 208 22.11 -14.02 -49.68
CA ARG A 208 23.21 -14.06 -50.65
C ARG A 208 23.23 -12.80 -51.54
N ILE A 209 22.08 -12.20 -51.85
CA ILE A 209 22.01 -10.89 -52.51
C ILE A 209 22.66 -9.82 -51.64
N ILE A 210 22.23 -9.68 -50.37
CA ILE A 210 22.76 -8.64 -49.48
C ILE A 210 24.23 -8.83 -49.12
N ARG A 211 24.72 -10.09 -49.04
CA ARG A 211 26.15 -10.39 -48.87
C ARG A 211 26.99 -10.14 -50.12
N SER A 212 26.36 -9.97 -51.30
CA SER A 212 27.06 -9.59 -52.54
C SER A 212 27.39 -8.10 -52.49
N ASN A 213 28.67 -7.74 -52.62
CA ASN A 213 29.18 -6.44 -52.16
C ASN A 213 28.92 -5.29 -53.16
N VAL A 214 27.67 -4.78 -53.15
CA VAL A 214 27.11 -3.73 -54.02
C VAL A 214 27.99 -2.47 -54.15
N VAL A 215 28.79 -2.15 -53.13
CA VAL A 215 29.50 -0.87 -52.96
C VAL A 215 30.63 -0.65 -53.98
N LYS A 216 31.11 -1.70 -54.67
CA LYS A 216 32.27 -1.61 -55.59
C LYS A 216 31.94 -1.68 -57.08
N GLU A 217 30.68 -1.84 -57.45
CA GLU A 217 30.26 -2.17 -58.82
C GLU A 217 29.76 -0.96 -59.63
N THR A 218 29.67 -1.12 -60.96
CA THR A 218 29.10 -0.11 -61.89
C THR A 218 27.58 0.06 -61.67
N SER A 219 26.95 1.09 -62.27
CA SER A 219 25.51 1.32 -62.08
C SER A 219 24.68 0.13 -62.58
N GLU A 220 24.94 -0.32 -63.80
CA GLU A 220 24.23 -1.44 -64.42
C GLU A 220 24.34 -2.73 -63.59
N LYS A 221 25.54 -3.01 -63.04
CA LYS A 221 25.79 -4.16 -62.16
C LYS A 221 25.08 -4.04 -60.79
N ARG A 222 24.81 -2.82 -60.32
CA ARG A 222 23.96 -2.58 -59.14
C ARG A 222 22.48 -2.70 -59.45
N GLU A 223 22.04 -2.27 -60.63
CA GLU A 223 20.66 -2.41 -61.11
C GLU A 223 20.26 -3.89 -61.23
N VAL A 224 21.16 -4.76 -61.73
CA VAL A 224 20.97 -6.23 -61.73
C VAL A 224 20.74 -6.78 -60.31
N LEU A 225 21.51 -6.32 -59.32
CA LEU A 225 21.40 -6.76 -57.92
C LEU A 225 20.15 -6.20 -57.22
N GLU A 226 19.77 -4.96 -57.50
CA GLU A 226 18.52 -4.35 -57.00
C GLU A 226 17.29 -5.05 -57.58
N GLU A 227 17.31 -5.43 -58.87
CA GLU A 227 16.21 -6.18 -59.50
C GLU A 227 16.14 -7.63 -59.00
N ALA A 228 17.28 -8.29 -58.80
CA ALA A 228 17.33 -9.58 -58.13
C ALA A 228 16.74 -9.51 -56.71
N LYS A 229 17.08 -8.46 -55.95
CA LYS A 229 16.49 -8.18 -54.63
C LYS A 229 14.99 -7.91 -54.75
N ARG A 230 14.55 -7.21 -55.81
CA ARG A 230 13.13 -6.94 -56.08
C ARG A 230 12.37 -8.25 -56.25
N LEU A 231 12.70 -9.03 -57.27
CA LEU A 231 12.00 -10.27 -57.62
C LEU A 231 12.07 -11.33 -56.51
N CYS A 232 13.20 -11.44 -55.81
CA CYS A 232 13.32 -12.35 -54.66
C CYS A 232 12.31 -12.04 -53.54
N VAL A 233 12.12 -10.76 -53.21
CA VAL A 233 11.14 -10.36 -52.18
C VAL A 233 9.70 -10.47 -52.69
N SER A 234 9.44 -10.22 -53.98
CA SER A 234 8.09 -10.41 -54.54
C SER A 234 7.67 -11.87 -54.51
N ASN A 235 8.56 -12.79 -54.90
CA ASN A 235 8.29 -14.23 -54.79
C ASN A 235 8.11 -14.70 -53.32
N CYS A 236 8.84 -14.11 -52.37
CA CYS A 236 8.54 -14.32 -50.93
C CYS A 236 7.14 -13.83 -50.54
N LEU A 237 6.72 -12.66 -51.01
CA LEU A 237 5.41 -12.07 -50.68
C LEU A 237 4.26 -12.86 -51.33
N PHE A 238 4.43 -13.30 -52.58
CA PHE A 238 3.46 -14.15 -53.27
C PHE A 238 3.31 -15.51 -52.57
N ALA A 239 4.38 -16.11 -52.03
CA ALA A 239 4.29 -17.35 -51.26
C ALA A 239 3.48 -17.22 -49.95
N LEU A 240 3.21 -15.98 -49.49
CA LEU A 240 2.40 -15.66 -48.30
C LEU A 240 0.95 -15.29 -48.62
N THR A 241 0.59 -15.12 -49.90
CA THR A 241 -0.68 -14.49 -50.32
C THR A 241 -1.34 -15.18 -51.51
N ILE A 242 -0.56 -15.58 -52.51
CA ILE A 242 -0.99 -16.23 -53.75
C ILE A 242 -0.32 -17.62 -53.85
N PRO A 243 -0.64 -18.58 -52.97
CA PRO A 243 0.03 -19.88 -52.93
C PRO A 243 -0.21 -20.72 -54.20
N ASP A 244 -1.34 -20.50 -54.89
CA ASP A 244 -1.70 -21.14 -56.15
C ASP A 244 -0.66 -20.85 -57.27
N LEU A 245 0.04 -19.70 -57.22
CA LEU A 245 1.10 -19.33 -58.18
C LEU A 245 2.26 -20.35 -58.19
N PHE A 246 2.46 -21.06 -57.08
CA PHE A 246 3.51 -22.05 -56.89
C PHE A 246 2.96 -23.46 -56.63
N GLY A 247 1.71 -23.71 -57.04
CA GLY A 247 1.02 -25.00 -56.88
C GLY A 247 0.80 -25.41 -55.42
N ARG A 248 0.77 -24.46 -54.47
CA ARG A 248 0.58 -24.71 -53.04
C ARG A 248 -0.89 -24.49 -52.64
N SER A 249 -1.44 -25.40 -51.84
CA SER A 249 -2.85 -25.35 -51.42
C SER A 249 -3.11 -24.46 -50.20
N GLN A 250 -2.07 -23.91 -49.56
CA GLN A 250 -2.15 -23.00 -48.43
C GLN A 250 -0.95 -22.00 -48.47
N PRO A 251 -1.11 -20.77 -47.97
CA PRO A 251 -0.01 -19.82 -47.82
C PRO A 251 1.08 -20.31 -46.87
N GLU A 252 2.33 -19.91 -47.12
CA GLU A 252 3.43 -20.20 -46.19
C GLU A 252 3.38 -19.31 -44.93
N SER A 253 3.99 -19.79 -43.84
CA SER A 253 4.03 -19.06 -42.58
C SER A 253 5.38 -18.36 -42.37
N LEU A 254 5.36 -17.06 -42.09
CA LEU A 254 6.54 -16.31 -41.66
C LEU A 254 7.06 -16.77 -40.28
N VAL A 255 6.21 -17.35 -39.43
CA VAL A 255 6.51 -17.59 -37.99
C VAL A 255 7.78 -18.41 -37.74
N PRO A 256 8.07 -19.51 -38.45
CA PRO A 256 9.30 -20.30 -38.26
C PRO A 256 10.59 -19.57 -38.67
N TYR A 257 10.49 -18.41 -39.32
CA TYR A 257 11.61 -17.60 -39.81
C TYR A 257 11.73 -16.28 -39.03
N MET A 258 10.63 -15.77 -38.48
CA MET A 258 10.60 -14.63 -37.55
C MET A 258 11.14 -15.00 -36.16
N LEU A 259 10.93 -16.25 -35.72
CA LEU A 259 11.45 -16.77 -34.44
C LEU A 259 12.93 -17.22 -34.53
N ARG A 260 13.65 -16.86 -35.60
CA ARG A 260 15.08 -17.11 -35.79
C ARG A 260 15.87 -15.83 -35.65
N GLY A 261 17.09 -15.93 -35.11
CA GLY A 261 18.01 -14.79 -35.04
C GLY A 261 18.36 -14.24 -36.43
N HIS A 262 18.48 -12.92 -36.56
CA HIS A 262 18.74 -12.23 -37.83
C HIS A 262 19.99 -12.72 -38.57
N ASP A 263 20.95 -13.31 -37.87
CA ASP A 263 22.21 -13.82 -38.43
C ASP A 263 22.08 -15.21 -39.08
N GLN A 264 21.06 -16.01 -38.73
CA GLN A 264 20.83 -17.34 -39.31
C GLN A 264 20.39 -17.23 -40.77
N ASP A 265 20.94 -18.02 -41.68
CA ASP A 265 20.78 -17.82 -43.13
C ASP A 265 19.32 -17.84 -43.65
N ASP A 266 18.41 -18.52 -42.96
CA ASP A 266 16.97 -18.57 -43.26
C ASP A 266 16.10 -17.72 -42.31
N GLY A 267 16.65 -17.10 -41.27
CA GLY A 267 15.91 -16.18 -40.40
C GLY A 267 15.62 -14.83 -41.07
N ILE A 268 14.53 -14.14 -40.72
CA ILE A 268 14.20 -12.84 -41.32
C ILE A 268 15.12 -11.75 -40.77
N CYS A 269 15.74 -10.95 -41.65
CA CYS A 269 16.60 -9.81 -41.28
C CYS A 269 15.90 -8.46 -41.49
N LEU A 270 16.42 -7.40 -40.86
CA LEU A 270 15.85 -6.06 -40.94
C LEU A 270 15.80 -5.50 -42.38
N ASP A 271 16.74 -5.89 -43.24
CA ASP A 271 16.76 -5.44 -44.63
C ASP A 271 15.68 -6.12 -45.49
N PHE A 272 15.29 -7.36 -45.15
CA PHE A 272 14.12 -8.01 -45.74
C PHE A 272 12.84 -7.28 -45.34
N LEU A 273 12.67 -6.98 -44.05
CA LEU A 273 11.54 -6.19 -43.56
C LEU A 273 11.47 -4.82 -44.24
N ARG A 274 12.61 -4.12 -44.41
CA ARG A 274 12.66 -2.83 -45.09
C ARG A 274 12.24 -2.92 -46.56
N GLU A 275 12.58 -4.01 -47.24
CA GLU A 275 12.25 -4.20 -48.65
C GLU A 275 10.80 -4.67 -48.85
N ALA A 276 10.28 -5.54 -47.99
CA ALA A 276 8.88 -5.97 -47.99
C ALA A 276 7.92 -4.80 -47.68
N VAL A 277 8.23 -3.98 -46.67
CA VAL A 277 7.41 -2.82 -46.25
C VAL A 277 7.22 -1.78 -47.36
N LYS A 278 8.17 -1.63 -48.28
CA LYS A 278 8.02 -0.76 -49.46
C LYS A 278 6.82 -1.14 -50.34
N ARG A 279 6.46 -2.44 -50.35
CA ARG A 279 5.46 -3.02 -51.27
C ARG A 279 4.10 -3.21 -50.64
N PHE A 280 3.93 -2.91 -49.36
CA PHE A 280 2.61 -2.90 -48.73
C PHE A 280 1.56 -2.01 -49.44
N PRO A 281 1.93 -0.96 -50.20
CA PRO A 281 1.00 -0.25 -51.08
C PRO A 281 0.64 -0.95 -52.41
N GLU A 282 1.27 -2.10 -52.73
CA GLU A 282 1.02 -2.87 -53.96
C GLU A 282 -0.11 -3.90 -53.79
N ASP A 283 -0.24 -4.49 -52.59
CA ASP A 283 -1.32 -5.42 -52.21
C ASP A 283 -1.63 -5.30 -50.70
N GLU A 284 -2.90 -5.12 -50.34
CA GLU A 284 -3.38 -5.04 -48.95
C GLU A 284 -3.21 -6.37 -48.18
N GLN A 285 -3.05 -7.50 -48.88
CA GLN A 285 -2.76 -8.80 -48.25
C GLN A 285 -1.34 -8.87 -47.67
N PHE A 286 -0.38 -8.08 -48.18
CA PHE A 286 0.98 -8.08 -47.65
C PHE A 286 1.05 -7.60 -46.19
N PRO A 287 0.54 -6.41 -45.79
CA PRO A 287 0.53 -6.02 -44.38
C PRO A 287 -0.27 -6.99 -43.50
N ALA A 288 -1.37 -7.57 -44.01
CA ALA A 288 -2.17 -8.56 -43.28
C ALA A 288 -1.35 -9.82 -42.93
N ALA A 289 -0.64 -10.43 -43.88
CA ALA A 289 0.17 -11.63 -43.64
C ALA A 289 1.28 -11.40 -42.57
N PHE A 290 1.86 -10.20 -42.50
CA PHE A 290 2.82 -9.83 -41.45
C PHE A 290 2.13 -9.56 -40.09
N ALA A 291 0.89 -9.09 -40.06
CA ALA A 291 0.12 -8.94 -38.83
C ALA A 291 -0.34 -10.30 -38.27
N ASP A 292 -0.90 -11.17 -39.11
CA ASP A 292 -1.35 -12.52 -38.76
C ASP A 292 -0.21 -13.40 -38.23
N ALA A 293 0.98 -13.30 -38.84
CA ALA A 293 2.17 -13.99 -38.35
C ALA A 293 2.57 -13.53 -36.93
N MET A 294 2.51 -12.23 -36.64
CA MET A 294 2.83 -11.69 -35.32
C MET A 294 1.73 -12.00 -34.28
N HIS A 295 0.46 -12.04 -34.70
CA HIS A 295 -0.64 -12.56 -33.89
C HIS A 295 -0.43 -14.05 -33.54
N SER A 296 0.01 -14.88 -34.50
CA SER A 296 0.36 -16.29 -34.26
C SER A 296 1.56 -16.44 -33.31
N ILE A 297 2.56 -15.55 -33.40
CA ILE A 297 3.68 -15.45 -32.44
C ILE A 297 3.16 -15.12 -31.04
N SER A 298 2.26 -14.14 -30.91
CA SER A 298 1.65 -13.77 -29.63
C SER A 298 0.84 -14.91 -29.00
N MET A 299 -0.03 -15.57 -29.79
CA MET A 299 -0.81 -16.70 -29.31
C MET A 299 0.06 -17.87 -28.84
N LYS A 300 1.21 -18.12 -29.48
CA LYS A 300 2.22 -19.09 -28.99
C LYS A 300 2.90 -18.63 -27.71
N LEU A 301 3.26 -17.34 -27.61
CA LEU A 301 3.84 -16.73 -26.40
C LEU A 301 2.87 -16.78 -25.20
N SER A 302 1.55 -16.77 -25.42
CA SER A 302 0.54 -16.81 -24.36
C SER A 302 0.68 -17.99 -23.39
N GLY A 303 1.14 -19.14 -23.91
CA GLY A 303 1.36 -20.38 -23.18
C GLY A 303 2.75 -20.51 -22.53
N LEU A 304 3.62 -19.51 -22.68
CA LEU A 304 4.98 -19.54 -22.13
C LEU A 304 5.11 -18.79 -20.79
N THR A 305 6.21 -19.07 -20.09
CA THR A 305 6.66 -18.37 -18.89
C THR A 305 8.09 -17.85 -19.06
N MET A 306 8.59 -17.09 -18.08
CA MET A 306 10.01 -16.69 -18.02
C MET A 306 11.02 -17.84 -17.92
N GLU A 307 10.58 -19.09 -17.72
CA GLU A 307 11.46 -20.28 -17.73
C GLU A 307 11.65 -20.87 -19.13
N ASN A 308 10.80 -20.51 -20.09
CA ASN A 308 10.88 -21.00 -21.47
C ASN A 308 11.76 -20.07 -22.32
N ASP A 309 12.11 -20.51 -23.54
CA ASP A 309 12.79 -19.65 -24.50
C ASP A 309 11.81 -18.65 -25.13
N TYR A 310 11.41 -17.64 -24.35
CA TYR A 310 10.48 -16.59 -24.76
C TYR A 310 11.16 -15.47 -25.57
N LYS A 311 12.49 -15.33 -25.49
CA LYS A 311 13.23 -14.22 -26.11
C LYS A 311 13.11 -14.14 -27.64
N PRO A 312 13.07 -15.23 -28.43
CA PRO A 312 12.79 -15.16 -29.87
C PRO A 312 11.48 -14.46 -30.21
N TYR A 313 10.44 -14.63 -29.38
CA TYR A 313 9.13 -14.00 -29.56
C TYR A 313 9.22 -12.49 -29.31
N ILE A 314 9.91 -12.07 -28.23
CA ILE A 314 10.15 -10.63 -27.95
C ILE A 314 11.01 -10.00 -29.05
N ASN A 315 12.06 -10.70 -29.50
CA ASN A 315 12.93 -10.23 -30.59
C ASN A 315 12.18 -10.02 -31.90
N ALA A 316 11.19 -10.87 -32.23
CA ALA A 316 10.33 -10.68 -33.39
C ALA A 316 9.55 -9.36 -33.32
N LEU A 317 8.92 -9.03 -32.18
CA LEU A 317 8.20 -7.76 -32.03
C LEU A 317 9.14 -6.55 -31.90
N MET A 318 10.30 -6.71 -31.26
CA MET A 318 11.38 -5.73 -31.25
C MET A 318 11.88 -5.41 -32.66
N SER A 319 11.81 -6.36 -33.61
CA SER A 319 12.14 -6.12 -35.02
C SER A 319 11.14 -5.18 -35.69
N TYR A 320 9.84 -5.34 -35.40
CA TYR A 320 8.78 -4.46 -35.93
C TYR A 320 8.92 -3.02 -35.40
N THR A 321 9.53 -2.80 -34.21
CA THR A 321 9.77 -1.43 -33.68
C THR A 321 10.60 -0.53 -34.59
N LYS A 322 11.31 -1.10 -35.57
CA LYS A 322 12.11 -0.35 -36.55
C LYS A 322 11.30 0.12 -37.77
N PHE A 323 10.03 -0.28 -37.90
CA PHE A 323 9.21 -0.06 -39.09
C PHE A 323 7.78 0.38 -38.70
N PRO A 324 7.48 1.69 -38.69
CA PRO A 324 6.15 2.21 -38.35
C PRO A 324 5.00 1.52 -39.09
N THR A 325 5.17 1.18 -40.37
CA THR A 325 4.16 0.49 -41.19
C THR A 325 3.80 -0.91 -40.66
N LEU A 326 4.75 -1.65 -40.09
CA LEU A 326 4.47 -2.96 -39.47
C LEU A 326 3.72 -2.80 -38.14
N LEU A 327 3.98 -1.73 -37.39
CA LEU A 327 3.25 -1.41 -36.16
C LEU A 327 1.82 -0.94 -36.46
N ASN A 328 1.65 -0.13 -37.51
CA ASN A 328 0.35 0.34 -37.99
C ASN A 328 -0.53 -0.84 -38.42
N ALA A 329 -0.04 -1.69 -39.33
CA ALA A 329 -0.73 -2.92 -39.75
C ALA A 329 -1.09 -3.83 -38.56
N LEU A 330 -0.17 -4.01 -37.61
CA LEU A 330 -0.43 -4.83 -36.43
C LEU A 330 -1.47 -4.21 -35.47
N SER A 331 -1.56 -2.88 -35.40
CA SER A 331 -2.58 -2.19 -34.60
C SER A 331 -3.99 -2.27 -35.20
N GLN A 332 -4.08 -2.46 -36.51
CA GLN A 332 -5.36 -2.60 -37.24
C GLN A 332 -5.90 -4.04 -37.24
N HIS A 333 -5.06 -5.05 -36.96
CA HIS A 333 -5.47 -6.44 -36.89
C HIS A 333 -6.59 -6.67 -35.84
N PRO A 334 -7.65 -7.47 -36.12
CA PRO A 334 -8.82 -7.59 -35.24
C PRO A 334 -8.51 -7.98 -33.78
N ASN A 335 -7.55 -8.88 -33.55
CA ASN A 335 -7.14 -9.27 -32.19
C ASN A 335 -6.08 -8.35 -31.56
N PHE A 336 -5.81 -7.17 -32.12
CA PHE A 336 -4.98 -6.17 -31.42
C PHE A 336 -5.68 -5.71 -30.13
N MET A 337 -6.98 -5.43 -30.23
CA MET A 337 -7.87 -5.11 -29.12
C MET A 337 -9.21 -5.81 -29.32
N THR A 338 -9.49 -6.83 -28.52
CA THR A 338 -10.75 -7.59 -28.56
C THR A 338 -11.74 -7.04 -27.54
N ALA A 339 -13.04 -7.20 -27.79
CA ALA A 339 -14.13 -6.75 -26.90
C ALA A 339 -14.31 -7.64 -25.64
N GLN A 340 -13.20 -8.09 -25.04
CA GLN A 340 -13.18 -9.03 -23.91
C GLN A 340 -13.47 -8.32 -22.59
N LYS A 341 -14.37 -8.91 -21.78
CA LYS A 341 -14.76 -8.38 -20.45
C LYS A 341 -13.98 -8.99 -19.27
N SER A 342 -13.07 -9.94 -19.53
CA SER A 342 -12.24 -10.59 -18.50
C SER A 342 -10.76 -10.27 -18.74
N GLY A 343 -10.11 -9.70 -17.73
CA GLY A 343 -8.67 -9.44 -17.76
C GLY A 343 -7.84 -10.71 -17.91
N ALA A 344 -8.32 -11.86 -17.42
CA ALA A 344 -7.63 -13.16 -17.49
C ALA A 344 -7.55 -13.74 -18.92
N VAL A 345 -8.43 -13.24 -19.80
CA VAL A 345 -8.50 -13.55 -21.23
C VAL A 345 -7.75 -12.49 -22.04
N PHE A 346 -7.94 -11.21 -21.69
CA PHE A 346 -7.26 -10.07 -22.31
C PHE A 346 -5.73 -10.21 -22.31
N GLU A 347 -5.13 -10.69 -21.21
CA GLU A 347 -3.67 -10.92 -21.10
C GLU A 347 -3.12 -12.06 -21.97
N LYS A 348 -3.98 -12.81 -22.69
CA LYS A 348 -3.60 -13.97 -23.52
C LYS A 348 -4.02 -13.85 -24.99
N GLU A 349 -5.19 -13.28 -25.26
CA GLU A 349 -5.79 -13.25 -26.60
C GLU A 349 -5.54 -11.93 -27.37
N THR A 350 -5.21 -10.84 -26.68
CA THR A 350 -4.83 -9.60 -27.37
C THR A 350 -3.37 -9.66 -27.81
N ILE A 351 -3.02 -9.08 -28.97
CA ILE A 351 -1.66 -9.17 -29.54
C ILE A 351 -0.56 -8.75 -28.56
N LEU A 352 -0.77 -7.68 -27.77
CA LEU A 352 0.22 -7.22 -26.79
C LEU A 352 0.13 -7.94 -25.43
N GLY A 353 -0.99 -8.62 -25.13
CA GLY A 353 -1.25 -9.31 -23.86
C GLY A 353 -0.13 -10.24 -23.42
N PRO A 354 0.18 -11.30 -24.22
CA PRO A 354 1.25 -12.26 -23.94
C PRO A 354 2.62 -11.63 -23.69
N PHE A 355 2.99 -10.56 -24.38
CA PHE A 355 4.28 -9.88 -24.18
C PHE A 355 4.35 -9.23 -22.78
N PHE A 356 3.30 -8.51 -22.39
CA PHE A 356 3.20 -7.90 -21.07
C PHE A 356 3.01 -8.95 -19.95
N ARG A 357 2.43 -10.13 -20.27
CA ARG A 357 2.18 -11.23 -19.32
C ARG A 357 3.45 -11.91 -18.81
N ILE A 358 4.52 -11.98 -19.61
CA ILE A 358 5.79 -12.62 -19.21
C ILE A 358 6.39 -11.88 -18.00
N SER A 359 6.50 -12.60 -16.87
CA SER A 359 6.82 -12.00 -15.57
C SER A 359 7.23 -13.07 -14.55
N PRO A 360 8.14 -12.79 -13.60
CA PRO A 360 8.47 -13.74 -12.53
C PRO A 360 7.34 -13.87 -11.48
N LEU A 361 6.29 -13.03 -11.57
CA LEU A 361 5.06 -13.18 -10.80
C LEU A 361 4.09 -14.22 -11.40
N GLN A 362 4.47 -14.88 -12.52
CA GLN A 362 3.77 -16.07 -12.99
C GLN A 362 3.94 -17.19 -11.96
N SER A 363 2.82 -17.77 -11.53
CA SER A 363 2.72 -18.74 -10.43
C SER A 363 3.73 -19.89 -10.51
N GLU A 364 3.95 -20.38 -11.71
CA GLU A 364 4.76 -21.53 -12.07
C GLU A 364 6.25 -21.22 -11.84
N VAL A 365 6.67 -20.01 -12.21
CA VAL A 365 8.05 -19.50 -12.12
C VAL A 365 8.50 -19.30 -10.67
N THR A 366 7.58 -18.94 -9.77
CA THR A 366 7.93 -18.59 -8.38
C THR A 366 8.65 -19.71 -7.62
N LEU A 367 8.28 -20.97 -7.84
CA LEU A 367 8.85 -22.12 -7.15
C LEU A 367 10.28 -22.46 -7.61
N THR A 368 10.65 -22.07 -8.84
CA THR A 368 12.01 -22.26 -9.39
C THR A 368 13.00 -21.24 -8.83
N TYR A 369 12.55 -20.00 -8.58
CA TYR A 369 13.38 -18.98 -7.90
C TYR A 369 13.47 -19.20 -6.39
N PHE A 370 12.45 -19.81 -5.76
CA PHE A 370 12.35 -20.01 -4.32
C PHE A 370 12.08 -21.48 -3.94
N PRO A 371 13.01 -22.42 -4.24
CA PRO A 371 12.86 -23.83 -3.92
C PRO A 371 12.87 -24.08 -2.40
N ASN A 372 12.03 -25.03 -1.95
CA ASN A 372 11.80 -25.35 -0.53
C ASN A 372 11.43 -24.11 0.34
N PRO A 373 10.40 -23.33 -0.04
CA PRO A 373 10.18 -21.98 0.49
C PRO A 373 9.83 -21.96 1.99
N ARG A 374 9.25 -23.03 2.56
CA ARG A 374 9.04 -23.21 4.02
C ARG A 374 10.34 -23.14 4.84
N GLY A 375 11.47 -23.51 4.24
CA GLY A 375 12.79 -23.50 4.86
C GLY A 375 13.69 -22.35 4.39
N LEU A 376 13.10 -21.30 3.82
CA LEU A 376 13.81 -20.15 3.26
C LEU A 376 13.66 -18.92 4.17
N ASP A 377 14.77 -18.34 4.60
CA ASP A 377 14.82 -17.09 5.35
C ASP A 377 15.13 -15.90 4.43
N ARG A 378 15.00 -14.68 4.97
CA ARG A 378 15.23 -13.43 4.21
C ARG A 378 16.65 -13.33 3.61
N SER A 379 17.68 -13.82 4.28
CA SER A 379 19.06 -13.74 3.74
C SER A 379 19.26 -14.64 2.52
N ARG A 380 18.63 -15.82 2.50
CA ARG A 380 18.68 -16.77 1.38
C ARG A 380 17.69 -16.44 0.26
N ALA A 381 16.63 -15.67 0.54
CA ALA A 381 15.71 -15.16 -0.47
C ALA A 381 16.31 -14.01 -1.33
N ALA A 382 17.12 -13.14 -0.72
CA ALA A 382 17.61 -11.92 -1.38
C ALA A 382 18.34 -12.14 -2.72
N PRO A 383 19.28 -13.10 -2.88
CA PRO A 383 19.96 -13.31 -4.17
C PRO A 383 19.02 -13.74 -5.30
N SER A 384 18.01 -14.56 -5.00
CA SER A 384 16.95 -14.91 -5.96
C SER A 384 16.11 -13.70 -6.33
N GLN A 385 15.78 -12.83 -5.36
CA GLN A 385 15.06 -11.58 -5.61
C GLN A 385 15.87 -10.61 -6.49
N ASP A 386 17.19 -10.49 -6.30
CA ASP A 386 18.03 -9.61 -7.13
C ASP A 386 18.18 -10.11 -8.57
N ALA A 387 18.33 -11.42 -8.78
CA ALA A 387 18.31 -12.01 -10.11
C ALA A 387 16.96 -11.79 -10.81
N LEU A 388 15.86 -11.94 -10.06
CA LEU A 388 14.48 -11.73 -10.49
C LEU A 388 14.24 -10.26 -10.90
N ARG A 389 14.70 -9.28 -10.10
CA ARG A 389 14.69 -7.85 -10.46
C ARG A 389 15.48 -7.57 -11.74
N ALA A 390 16.70 -8.12 -11.85
CA ALA A 390 17.56 -7.89 -13.00
C ALA A 390 16.94 -8.38 -14.33
N ILE A 391 16.35 -9.58 -14.32
CA ILE A 391 15.68 -10.15 -15.51
C ILE A 391 14.41 -9.35 -15.85
N LEU A 392 13.60 -8.99 -14.84
CA LEU A 392 12.37 -8.22 -15.05
C LEU A 392 12.64 -6.82 -15.61
N ARG A 393 13.65 -6.10 -15.13
CA ARG A 393 14.06 -4.79 -15.67
C ARG A 393 14.36 -4.84 -17.16
N VAL A 394 15.12 -5.84 -17.62
CA VAL A 394 15.45 -6.01 -19.05
C VAL A 394 14.19 -6.28 -19.89
N HIS A 395 13.26 -7.11 -19.40
CA HIS A 395 11.99 -7.34 -20.07
C HIS A 395 11.13 -6.06 -20.12
N GLN A 396 11.11 -5.25 -19.06
CA GLN A 396 10.40 -3.97 -19.02
C GLN A 396 11.04 -2.89 -19.91
N ASP A 397 12.36 -2.93 -20.12
CA ASP A 397 13.06 -2.08 -21.10
C ASP A 397 12.66 -2.44 -22.55
N GLU A 398 12.52 -3.73 -22.85
CA GLU A 398 12.01 -4.24 -24.13
C GLU A 398 10.54 -3.86 -24.33
N LEU A 399 9.67 -4.08 -23.33
CA LEU A 399 8.24 -3.70 -23.38
C LEU A 399 8.05 -2.19 -23.55
N PHE A 400 8.80 -1.37 -22.83
CA PHE A 400 8.76 0.09 -23.00
C PHE A 400 9.24 0.48 -24.40
N THR A 401 10.27 -0.17 -24.94
CA THR A 401 10.74 0.09 -26.31
C THR A 401 9.67 -0.24 -27.35
N ILE A 402 8.97 -1.36 -27.18
CA ILE A 402 7.84 -1.78 -28.02
C ILE A 402 6.71 -0.74 -27.95
N ALA A 403 6.20 -0.45 -26.75
CA ALA A 403 5.09 0.49 -26.57
C ALA A 403 5.45 1.91 -27.07
N ASN A 404 6.65 2.40 -26.79
CA ASN A 404 7.10 3.71 -27.24
C ASN A 404 7.28 3.79 -28.76
N ALA A 405 7.58 2.67 -29.45
CA ALA A 405 7.59 2.63 -30.91
C ALA A 405 6.16 2.74 -31.48
N PHE A 406 5.20 2.01 -30.91
CA PHE A 406 3.78 2.12 -31.25
C PHE A 406 3.24 3.55 -31.10
N ILE A 407 3.46 4.18 -29.94
CA ILE A 407 3.06 5.58 -29.65
C ILE A 407 3.72 6.59 -30.62
N ARG A 408 4.83 6.22 -31.27
CA ARG A 408 5.58 7.07 -32.22
C ARG A 408 5.34 6.76 -33.69
N ALA A 409 4.65 5.67 -34.04
CA ALA A 409 4.44 5.28 -35.43
C ALA A 409 3.62 6.33 -36.20
N ASP A 410 2.41 6.60 -35.71
CA ASP A 410 1.49 7.62 -36.23
C ASP A 410 0.39 7.93 -35.18
N THR A 411 -0.64 8.69 -35.56
CA THR A 411 -1.72 9.13 -34.65
C THR A 411 -2.81 8.08 -34.43
N ASP A 412 -3.16 7.27 -35.45
CA ASP A 412 -4.14 6.18 -35.32
C ASP A 412 -3.56 5.03 -34.50
N THR A 413 -2.34 4.60 -34.84
CA THR A 413 -1.59 3.60 -34.06
C THR A 413 -1.45 4.02 -32.59
N ARG A 414 -1.10 5.28 -32.32
CA ARG A 414 -1.06 5.82 -30.94
C ARG A 414 -2.41 5.72 -30.24
N THR A 415 -3.49 6.09 -30.93
CA THR A 415 -4.86 6.08 -30.40
C THR A 415 -5.25 4.66 -29.97
N ARG A 416 -5.10 3.69 -30.87
CA ARG A 416 -5.39 2.26 -30.61
C ARG A 416 -4.59 1.67 -29.45
N VAL A 417 -3.34 2.11 -29.27
CA VAL A 417 -2.47 1.62 -28.18
C VAL A 417 -2.88 2.22 -26.83
N LEU A 418 -3.34 3.47 -26.79
CA LEU A 418 -3.97 4.05 -25.60
C LEU A 418 -5.32 3.37 -25.30
N ASP A 419 -6.11 3.04 -26.33
CA ASP A 419 -7.36 2.28 -26.19
C ASP A 419 -7.10 0.86 -25.66
N TRP A 420 -6.01 0.22 -26.08
CA TRP A 420 -5.56 -1.08 -25.55
C TRP A 420 -5.15 -0.98 -24.07
N PHE A 421 -4.33 0.01 -23.69
CA PHE A 421 -3.97 0.24 -22.28
C PHE A 421 -5.20 0.49 -21.41
N ALA A 422 -6.16 1.30 -21.90
CA ALA A 422 -7.41 1.54 -21.20
C ALA A 422 -8.28 0.30 -21.07
N SER A 423 -8.42 -0.49 -22.14
CA SER A 423 -9.19 -1.74 -22.13
C SER A 423 -8.58 -2.75 -21.15
N ALA A 424 -7.25 -2.81 -21.08
CA ALA A 424 -6.53 -3.64 -20.10
C ALA A 424 -6.82 -3.23 -18.65
N ILE A 425 -6.91 -1.92 -18.37
CA ILE A 425 -7.24 -1.35 -17.06
C ILE A 425 -8.72 -1.60 -16.72
N ASN A 426 -9.63 -1.23 -17.62
CA ASN A 426 -11.09 -1.32 -17.42
C ASN A 426 -11.56 -2.78 -17.22
N ALA A 427 -10.93 -3.75 -17.89
CA ALA A 427 -11.19 -5.19 -17.70
C ALA A 427 -10.71 -5.75 -16.35
N ASN A 428 -10.13 -4.92 -15.47
CA ASN A 428 -9.44 -5.33 -14.24
C ASN A 428 -9.95 -4.68 -12.95
N HIS A 429 -11.06 -3.92 -12.94
CA HIS A 429 -11.57 -3.27 -11.72
C HIS A 429 -11.77 -4.25 -10.55
N LYS A 430 -12.21 -5.49 -10.86
CA LYS A 430 -12.35 -6.60 -9.90
C LYS A 430 -11.08 -6.98 -9.13
N ARG A 431 -9.88 -6.52 -9.54
CA ARG A 431 -8.63 -6.71 -8.78
C ARG A 431 -8.62 -6.01 -7.41
N ARG A 432 -9.57 -5.09 -7.16
CA ARG A 432 -9.76 -4.41 -5.87
C ARG A 432 -10.89 -4.97 -5.00
N ALA A 433 -11.57 -6.03 -5.45
CA ALA A 433 -12.62 -6.69 -4.66
C ALA A 433 -12.04 -7.36 -3.40
N LEU A 434 -12.84 -7.43 -2.33
CA LEU A 434 -12.49 -8.11 -1.07
C LEU A 434 -12.10 -9.59 -1.26
N GLN A 435 -12.66 -10.23 -2.28
CA GLN A 435 -12.27 -11.55 -2.77
C GLN A 435 -12.18 -11.50 -4.31
N VAL A 436 -10.97 -11.68 -4.84
CA VAL A 436 -10.68 -11.63 -6.28
C VAL A 436 -10.71 -13.05 -6.86
N ASP A 437 -11.46 -13.29 -7.94
CA ASP A 437 -11.35 -14.54 -8.73
C ASP A 437 -10.25 -14.39 -9.80
N PRO A 438 -9.15 -15.18 -9.74
CA PRO A 438 -8.09 -15.17 -10.75
C PRO A 438 -8.52 -15.56 -12.18
N LYS A 439 -9.78 -15.98 -12.40
CA LYS A 439 -10.36 -16.26 -13.73
C LYS A 439 -11.00 -15.04 -14.39
N GLU A 440 -11.28 -13.98 -13.63
CA GLU A 440 -11.91 -12.76 -14.15
C GLU A 440 -10.91 -11.63 -14.39
N VAL A 441 -9.72 -11.70 -13.79
CA VAL A 441 -8.70 -10.63 -13.78
C VAL A 441 -7.37 -11.07 -14.39
N SER A 442 -6.61 -10.11 -14.91
CA SER A 442 -5.23 -10.33 -15.34
C SER A 442 -4.32 -10.64 -14.16
N SER A 443 -3.21 -11.31 -14.46
CA SER A 443 -2.15 -11.63 -13.50
C SER A 443 -1.48 -10.37 -12.95
N ASP A 444 -0.88 -10.50 -11.76
CA ASP A 444 -0.07 -9.45 -11.15
C ASP A 444 1.12 -9.09 -12.05
N GLY A 445 1.70 -10.07 -12.75
CA GLY A 445 2.81 -9.87 -13.67
C GLY A 445 2.46 -8.97 -14.85
N PHE A 446 1.31 -9.22 -15.49
CA PHE A 446 0.78 -8.37 -16.56
C PHE A 446 0.55 -6.94 -16.07
N MET A 447 -0.17 -6.77 -14.96
CA MET A 447 -0.52 -5.44 -14.46
C MET A 447 0.69 -4.65 -13.95
N MET A 448 1.68 -5.30 -13.31
CA MET A 448 2.93 -4.63 -12.91
C MET A 448 3.73 -4.15 -14.12
N ASN A 449 3.85 -4.98 -15.17
CA ASN A 449 4.54 -4.57 -16.40
C ASN A 449 3.81 -3.41 -17.12
N LEU A 450 2.47 -3.43 -17.14
CA LEU A 450 1.65 -2.35 -17.68
C LEU A 450 1.84 -1.05 -16.89
N THR A 451 1.82 -1.12 -15.56
CA THR A 451 2.04 0.03 -14.66
C THR A 451 3.40 0.67 -14.92
N VAL A 452 4.48 -0.12 -14.89
CA VAL A 452 5.86 0.38 -15.09
C VAL A 452 6.09 0.98 -16.47
N VAL A 453 5.41 0.48 -17.52
CA VAL A 453 5.49 1.09 -18.87
C VAL A 453 4.77 2.44 -18.92
N LEU A 454 3.64 2.59 -18.24
CA LEU A 454 2.91 3.86 -18.14
C LEU A 454 3.65 4.90 -17.27
N ASP A 455 4.24 4.47 -16.15
CA ASP A 455 5.18 5.25 -15.32
C ASP A 455 6.31 5.89 -16.16
N ARG A 456 6.92 5.08 -17.04
CA ARG A 456 7.97 5.49 -17.97
C ARG A 456 7.47 6.46 -19.04
N PHE A 457 6.19 6.40 -19.46
CA PHE A 457 5.59 7.42 -20.32
C PHE A 457 5.30 8.74 -19.60
N CYS A 458 5.09 8.72 -18.28
CA CYS A 458 4.98 9.94 -17.49
C CYS A 458 6.33 10.63 -17.26
N SER A 459 7.41 9.86 -17.10
CA SER A 459 8.76 10.35 -16.80
C SER A 459 9.23 11.61 -17.58
N PRO A 460 9.00 11.76 -18.90
CA PRO A 460 9.42 12.94 -19.68
C PRO A 460 8.70 14.25 -19.33
N PHE A 461 7.58 14.21 -18.59
CA PHE A 461 6.93 15.39 -18.04
C PHE A 461 7.07 15.54 -16.52
N MET A 462 7.66 14.56 -15.83
CA MET A 462 7.89 14.60 -14.39
C MET A 462 9.25 15.24 -14.04
N ASP A 463 9.37 16.54 -14.26
CA ASP A 463 10.50 17.37 -13.81
C ASP A 463 10.36 17.82 -12.34
N THR A 464 11.46 18.20 -11.69
CA THR A 464 11.48 18.58 -10.26
C THR A 464 10.88 19.96 -9.96
N THR A 465 10.51 20.74 -10.98
CA THR A 465 9.91 22.08 -10.87
C THR A 465 8.42 22.10 -11.21
N PHE A 466 7.82 20.93 -11.47
CA PHE A 466 6.41 20.79 -11.83
C PHE A 466 6.00 21.57 -13.10
N SER A 467 6.97 21.87 -13.98
CA SER A 467 6.84 22.86 -15.07
C SER A 467 5.82 22.52 -16.16
N LYS A 468 5.33 21.27 -16.17
CA LYS A 468 4.35 20.75 -17.14
C LYS A 468 3.05 20.26 -16.49
N ILE A 469 2.86 20.46 -15.19
CA ILE A 469 1.69 19.96 -14.46
C ILE A 469 0.37 20.59 -14.99
N ASP A 470 0.43 21.83 -15.49
CA ASP A 470 -0.65 22.52 -16.20
C ASP A 470 -1.15 21.81 -17.48
N ARG A 471 -0.42 20.81 -17.98
CA ARG A 471 -0.82 19.99 -19.13
C ARG A 471 -1.69 18.78 -18.75
N ILE A 472 -2.04 18.63 -17.47
CA ILE A 472 -2.93 17.58 -16.96
C ILE A 472 -4.34 18.18 -16.83
N GLU A 473 -5.15 17.96 -17.85
CA GLU A 473 -6.45 18.62 -18.04
C GLU A 473 -7.54 17.91 -17.23
N VAL A 474 -8.05 18.55 -16.16
CA VAL A 474 -9.09 17.97 -15.28
C VAL A 474 -10.39 17.61 -16.00
N GLU A 475 -10.67 18.27 -17.13
CA GLU A 475 -11.83 18.00 -18.00
C GLU A 475 -11.76 16.63 -18.72
N TYR A 476 -10.69 15.84 -18.54
CA TYR A 476 -10.54 14.49 -19.08
C TYR A 476 -11.81 13.64 -18.96
N PHE A 477 -12.33 13.49 -17.74
CA PHE A 477 -13.52 12.68 -17.45
C PHE A 477 -14.83 13.29 -18.01
N ARG A 478 -14.85 14.60 -18.27
CA ARG A 478 -15.98 15.30 -18.89
C ARG A 478 -15.93 15.35 -20.42
N ARG A 479 -14.83 14.93 -21.05
CA ARG A 479 -14.74 14.73 -22.50
C ARG A 479 -15.04 13.26 -22.85
N ASN A 480 -14.10 12.61 -23.53
CA ASN A 480 -14.09 11.21 -23.94
C ASN A 480 -13.00 10.45 -23.16
N PRO A 481 -13.17 10.24 -21.83
CA PRO A 481 -12.18 9.49 -21.05
C PRO A 481 -12.10 8.04 -21.53
N ARG A 482 -10.89 7.48 -21.50
CA ARG A 482 -10.66 6.05 -21.78
C ARG A 482 -10.80 5.18 -20.55
N VAL A 483 -10.36 5.69 -19.39
CA VAL A 483 -10.53 5.04 -18.09
C VAL A 483 -11.99 5.17 -17.68
N ASP A 484 -12.66 4.05 -17.43
CA ASP A 484 -13.98 4.07 -16.81
C ASP A 484 -13.84 4.32 -15.31
N ILE A 485 -14.63 5.24 -14.77
CA ILE A 485 -14.71 5.50 -13.33
C ILE A 485 -16.16 5.50 -12.83
N LYS A 486 -17.13 5.01 -13.60
CA LYS A 486 -18.56 5.19 -13.30
C LYS A 486 -18.97 4.61 -11.94
N GLU A 487 -18.49 3.40 -11.64
CA GLU A 487 -18.81 2.64 -10.41
C GLU A 487 -17.81 2.89 -9.27
N GLU A 488 -16.84 3.81 -9.45
CA GLU A 488 -15.81 4.14 -8.45
C GLU A 488 -16.30 5.20 -7.46
N THR A 489 -16.07 5.02 -6.16
CA THR A 489 -16.41 6.00 -5.11
C THR A 489 -15.66 7.33 -5.33
N LYS A 490 -16.29 8.47 -5.02
CA LYS A 490 -15.69 9.81 -5.22
C LYS A 490 -15.22 10.46 -3.92
N LEU A 491 -14.21 11.33 -4.02
CA LEU A 491 -13.61 12.03 -2.87
C LEU A 491 -14.65 12.75 -1.99
N ASN A 492 -15.60 13.48 -2.59
CA ASN A 492 -16.71 14.10 -1.84
C ASN A 492 -18.05 14.22 -2.61
N ALA A 493 -18.27 13.40 -3.64
CA ALA A 493 -19.54 13.33 -4.36
C ALA A 493 -20.27 11.99 -4.11
N ASP A 494 -21.60 12.02 -4.10
CA ASP A 494 -22.40 10.80 -4.29
C ASP A 494 -22.63 10.52 -5.78
N GLN A 495 -23.25 9.37 -6.10
CA GLN A 495 -23.50 8.98 -7.49
C GLN A 495 -24.37 9.99 -8.25
N SER A 496 -25.36 10.62 -7.60
CA SER A 496 -26.25 11.58 -8.27
C SER A 496 -25.52 12.88 -8.60
N ALA A 497 -24.64 13.35 -7.72
CA ALA A 497 -23.78 14.51 -7.98
C ALA A 497 -22.74 14.21 -9.07
N SER A 498 -22.09 13.04 -8.99
CA SER A 498 -21.13 12.52 -9.97
C SER A 498 -21.75 12.41 -11.37
N ASP A 499 -22.91 11.73 -11.50
CA ASP A 499 -23.59 11.53 -12.76
C ASP A 499 -24.06 12.87 -13.36
N ALA A 500 -24.56 13.80 -12.53
CA ALA A 500 -24.94 15.15 -12.97
C ALA A 500 -23.75 16.00 -13.43
N PHE A 501 -22.57 15.84 -12.81
CA PHE A 501 -21.33 16.49 -13.24
C PHE A 501 -20.83 15.94 -14.57
N TYR A 502 -20.75 14.61 -14.73
CA TYR A 502 -20.24 13.96 -15.94
C TYR A 502 -21.21 13.98 -17.14
N ALA A 503 -22.51 14.23 -16.90
CA ALA A 503 -23.48 14.53 -17.94
C ALA A 503 -23.22 15.89 -18.62
N LYS A 504 -22.65 16.88 -17.91
CA LYS A 504 -22.24 18.18 -18.47
C LYS A 504 -20.95 18.01 -19.30
N LYS A 505 -21.03 17.42 -20.50
CA LYS A 505 -19.85 17.18 -21.34
C LYS A 505 -19.07 18.47 -21.66
N ALA A 506 -17.76 18.34 -21.76
CA ALA A 506 -16.81 19.40 -22.10
C ALA A 506 -16.22 19.18 -23.50
N ASP A 507 -15.86 20.28 -24.18
CA ASP A 507 -15.39 20.24 -25.56
C ASP A 507 -13.93 19.79 -25.72
N GLY A 508 -13.64 19.27 -26.92
CA GLY A 508 -12.31 18.92 -27.38
C GLY A 508 -11.84 17.51 -26.99
N ASN A 509 -10.66 17.15 -27.48
CA ASN A 509 -9.97 15.91 -27.13
C ASN A 509 -8.84 16.20 -26.14
N SER A 510 -8.61 15.28 -25.20
CA SER A 510 -7.56 15.40 -24.20
C SER A 510 -6.16 15.23 -24.80
N ASN A 511 -5.18 15.96 -24.28
CA ASN A 511 -3.80 15.85 -24.79
C ASN A 511 -3.10 14.57 -24.28
N PHE A 512 -2.04 14.11 -24.97
CA PHE A 512 -1.32 12.87 -24.64
C PHE A 512 -0.81 12.79 -23.18
N ILE A 513 -0.37 13.90 -22.58
CA ILE A 513 0.11 13.94 -21.19
C ILE A 513 -1.06 13.66 -20.23
N THR A 514 -2.23 14.21 -20.51
CA THR A 514 -3.46 13.93 -19.75
C THR A 514 -3.88 12.46 -19.89
N GLU A 515 -3.84 11.91 -21.11
CA GLU A 515 -4.15 10.50 -21.37
C GLU A 515 -3.24 9.55 -20.56
N VAL A 516 -1.91 9.65 -20.68
CA VAL A 516 -1.02 8.76 -19.91
C VAL A 516 -1.05 9.06 -18.42
N PHE A 517 -1.30 10.29 -17.96
CA PHE A 517 -1.46 10.57 -16.53
C PHE A 517 -2.61 9.77 -15.90
N PHE A 518 -3.82 9.84 -16.48
CA PHE A 518 -4.97 9.11 -15.92
C PHE A 518 -4.88 7.60 -16.13
N LEU A 519 -4.25 7.13 -17.21
CA LEU A 519 -3.93 5.71 -17.40
C LEU A 519 -2.92 5.20 -16.36
N THR A 520 -1.84 5.94 -16.05
CA THR A 520 -0.86 5.55 -15.02
C THR A 520 -1.52 5.52 -13.63
N LEU A 521 -2.36 6.51 -13.32
CA LEU A 521 -3.09 6.57 -12.04
C LEU A 521 -3.96 5.33 -11.83
N ALA A 522 -4.82 5.00 -12.80
CA ALA A 522 -5.65 3.79 -12.73
C ALA A 522 -4.82 2.49 -12.77
N ALA A 523 -3.68 2.48 -13.48
CA ALA A 523 -2.76 1.35 -13.48
C ALA A 523 -2.11 1.11 -12.11
N HIS A 524 -1.76 2.16 -11.35
CA HIS A 524 -1.35 1.99 -9.95
C HIS A 524 -2.47 1.38 -9.12
N HIS A 525 -3.71 1.89 -9.24
CA HIS A 525 -4.82 1.39 -8.43
C HIS A 525 -5.06 -0.12 -8.59
N TYR A 526 -5.40 -0.54 -9.82
CA TYR A 526 -5.75 -1.93 -10.12
C TYR A 526 -4.52 -2.81 -10.34
N GLY A 527 -3.33 -2.23 -10.55
CA GLY A 527 -2.05 -2.93 -10.70
C GLY A 527 -1.25 -2.97 -9.40
N SER A 528 -0.41 -1.97 -9.16
CA SER A 528 0.56 -2.00 -8.05
C SER A 528 -0.10 -2.11 -6.68
N GLU A 529 -1.12 -1.30 -6.40
CA GLU A 529 -1.74 -1.28 -5.06
C GLU A 529 -2.70 -2.47 -4.84
N ALA A 530 -3.22 -3.07 -5.91
CA ALA A 530 -3.88 -4.37 -5.83
C ALA A 530 -2.88 -5.50 -5.48
N THR A 531 -1.67 -5.50 -6.07
CA THR A 531 -0.64 -6.50 -5.74
C THR A 531 -0.01 -6.25 -4.36
N ASN A 532 0.13 -5.00 -3.90
CA ASN A 532 0.44 -4.65 -2.51
C ASN A 532 -0.63 -5.19 -1.53
N SER A 533 -1.91 -5.05 -1.88
CA SER A 533 -3.01 -5.60 -1.09
C SER A 533 -3.00 -7.13 -1.03
N LYS A 534 -2.65 -7.79 -2.14
CA LYS A 534 -2.43 -9.25 -2.19
C LYS A 534 -1.22 -9.71 -1.37
N LEU A 535 -0.16 -8.91 -1.24
CA LEU A 535 0.95 -9.22 -0.34
C LEU A 535 0.47 -9.28 1.13
N LYS A 536 -0.37 -8.33 1.54
CA LYS A 536 -0.99 -8.28 2.88
C LYS A 536 -1.91 -9.50 3.13
N SER A 537 -2.68 -9.93 2.13
CA SER A 537 -3.53 -11.15 2.27
C SER A 537 -2.67 -12.40 2.39
N LEU A 538 -1.64 -12.57 1.53
CA LEU A 538 -0.71 -13.69 1.60
C LEU A 538 -0.04 -13.81 2.98
N GLU A 539 0.34 -12.71 3.65
CA GLU A 539 0.91 -12.77 5.01
C GLU A 539 -0.06 -13.31 6.07
N ARG A 540 -1.37 -13.09 5.91
CA ARG A 540 -2.41 -13.65 6.79
C ARG A 540 -2.67 -15.12 6.44
N ASP A 541 -2.80 -15.40 5.15
CA ASP A 541 -3.19 -16.71 4.65
C ASP A 541 -2.07 -17.74 4.90
N ILE A 542 -0.80 -17.36 4.76
CA ILE A 542 0.38 -18.16 5.15
C ILE A 542 0.29 -18.58 6.62
N LYS A 543 0.09 -17.63 7.56
CA LYS A 543 -0.02 -17.93 9.00
C LYS A 543 -1.19 -18.85 9.33
N TRP A 544 -2.30 -18.73 8.59
CA TRP A 544 -3.44 -19.62 8.73
C TRP A 544 -3.09 -21.04 8.27
N TYR A 545 -2.49 -21.21 7.10
CA TYR A 545 -2.03 -22.51 6.59
C TYR A 545 -0.95 -23.14 7.47
N GLU A 546 -0.02 -22.37 8.02
CA GLU A 546 0.99 -22.84 8.98
C GLU A 546 0.34 -23.39 10.26
N LYS A 547 -0.57 -22.64 10.90
CA LYS A 547 -1.31 -23.11 12.09
C LYS A 547 -2.17 -24.33 11.77
N HIS A 548 -2.83 -24.36 10.62
CA HIS A 548 -3.70 -25.46 10.22
C HIS A 548 -2.91 -26.75 9.89
N LEU A 549 -1.76 -26.65 9.22
CA LEU A 549 -0.87 -27.79 8.98
C LEU A 549 -0.28 -28.33 10.28
N ALA A 550 0.16 -27.47 11.21
CA ALA A 550 0.64 -27.91 12.53
C ALA A 550 -0.45 -28.65 13.32
N ALA A 551 -1.71 -28.19 13.24
CA ALA A 551 -2.85 -28.88 13.84
C ALA A 551 -3.10 -30.26 13.17
N MET A 552 -3.11 -30.33 11.84
CA MET A 552 -3.23 -31.61 11.10
C MET A 552 -2.10 -32.57 11.47
N GLU A 553 -0.84 -32.12 11.46
CA GLU A 553 0.34 -32.93 11.80
C GLU A 553 0.23 -33.53 13.22
N ALA A 554 -0.37 -32.81 14.18
CA ALA A 554 -0.66 -33.31 15.53
C ALA A 554 -1.81 -34.35 15.59
N GLU A 555 -2.74 -34.35 14.62
CA GLU A 555 -3.81 -35.36 14.54
C GLU A 555 -3.38 -36.66 13.84
N ARG A 556 -2.26 -36.65 13.09
CA ARG A 556 -1.73 -37.80 12.35
C ARG A 556 -1.68 -39.13 13.14
N PRO A 557 -1.33 -39.18 14.45
CA PRO A 557 -1.36 -40.43 15.22
C PRO A 557 -2.76 -41.05 15.34
N LYS A 558 -3.83 -40.27 15.29
CA LYS A 558 -5.22 -40.74 15.39
C LYS A 558 -5.60 -41.65 14.21
N VAL A 559 -5.12 -41.32 13.00
CA VAL A 559 -5.40 -42.05 11.75
C VAL A 559 -4.32 -43.07 11.38
N GLN A 560 -3.18 -43.08 12.07
CA GLN A 560 -2.01 -43.92 11.76
C GLN A 560 -2.33 -45.42 11.67
N ASN A 561 -3.29 -45.91 12.45
CA ASN A 561 -3.69 -47.33 12.47
C ASN A 561 -4.73 -47.70 11.39
N GLN A 562 -5.15 -46.77 10.53
CA GLN A 562 -6.20 -46.97 9.53
C GLN A 562 -5.70 -46.63 8.11
N PRO A 563 -5.16 -47.60 7.34
CA PRO A 563 -4.41 -47.32 6.11
C PRO A 563 -5.14 -46.46 5.06
N ALA A 564 -6.45 -46.65 4.88
CA ALA A 564 -7.25 -45.88 3.93
C ALA A 564 -7.45 -44.42 4.38
N GLN A 565 -7.70 -44.20 5.68
CA GLN A 565 -7.82 -42.84 6.24
C GLN A 565 -6.47 -42.13 6.25
N LEU A 566 -5.39 -42.85 6.61
CA LEU A 566 -4.02 -42.33 6.55
C LEU A 566 -3.67 -41.89 5.11
N ALA A 567 -3.96 -42.70 4.09
CA ALA A 567 -3.70 -42.32 2.70
C ALA A 567 -4.46 -41.06 2.26
N MET A 568 -5.72 -40.89 2.69
CA MET A 568 -6.53 -39.69 2.41
C MET A 568 -6.02 -38.47 3.19
N PHE A 569 -5.58 -38.66 4.44
CA PHE A 569 -4.96 -37.65 5.28
C PHE A 569 -3.63 -37.14 4.67
N GLU A 570 -2.71 -38.05 4.30
CA GLU A 570 -1.43 -37.71 3.67
C GLU A 570 -1.62 -36.95 2.33
N LEU A 571 -2.61 -37.36 1.52
CA LEU A 571 -2.98 -36.64 0.29
C LEU A 571 -3.49 -35.22 0.58
N THR A 572 -4.24 -35.04 1.67
CA THR A 572 -4.77 -33.74 2.10
C THR A 572 -3.66 -32.85 2.64
N LEU A 573 -2.82 -33.36 3.55
CA LEU A 573 -1.66 -32.68 4.10
C LEU A 573 -0.68 -32.25 2.99
N LYS A 574 -0.45 -33.10 1.98
CA LYS A 574 0.36 -32.77 0.79
C LYS A 574 -0.26 -31.64 -0.03
N ARG A 575 -1.59 -31.61 -0.21
CA ARG A 575 -2.29 -30.52 -0.92
C ARG A 575 -2.17 -29.19 -0.16
N HIS A 576 -2.43 -29.18 1.14
CA HIS A 576 -2.30 -27.96 1.97
C HIS A 576 -0.85 -27.48 2.04
N THR A 577 0.12 -28.39 2.10
CA THR A 577 1.56 -28.08 2.02
C THR A 577 1.93 -27.39 0.71
N ALA A 578 1.48 -27.93 -0.43
CA ALA A 578 1.75 -27.32 -1.74
C ALA A 578 1.11 -25.93 -1.91
N VAL A 579 -0.06 -25.68 -1.30
CA VAL A 579 -0.68 -24.35 -1.28
C VAL A 579 0.12 -23.37 -0.42
N LEU A 580 0.56 -23.79 0.77
CA LEU A 580 1.44 -22.99 1.63
C LEU A 580 2.76 -22.64 0.94
N GLU A 581 3.42 -23.64 0.35
CA GLU A 581 4.70 -23.45 -0.34
C GLU A 581 4.57 -22.48 -1.53
N LYS A 582 3.50 -22.62 -2.33
CA LYS A 582 3.18 -21.66 -3.39
C LYS A 582 2.88 -20.26 -2.86
N ALA A 583 2.19 -20.13 -1.73
CA ALA A 583 1.91 -18.85 -1.12
C ALA A 583 3.18 -18.14 -0.61
N ILE A 584 4.10 -18.87 0.03
CA ILE A 584 5.40 -18.34 0.49
C ILE A 584 6.28 -17.96 -0.71
N ALA A 585 6.36 -18.80 -1.75
CA ALA A 585 7.12 -18.49 -2.96
C ALA A 585 6.56 -17.26 -3.71
N MET A 586 5.23 -17.15 -3.82
CA MET A 586 4.58 -15.95 -4.38
C MET A 586 4.83 -14.71 -3.54
N LYS A 587 4.83 -14.83 -2.19
CA LYS A 587 5.20 -13.73 -1.30
C LYS A 587 6.63 -13.24 -1.58
N TYR A 588 7.61 -14.14 -1.59
CA TYR A 588 9.00 -13.78 -1.86
C TYR A 588 9.22 -13.24 -3.29
N ALA A 589 8.42 -13.67 -4.27
CA ALA A 589 8.44 -13.10 -5.63
C ALA A 589 7.85 -11.68 -5.68
N ILE A 590 6.73 -11.41 -4.99
CA ILE A 590 6.14 -10.07 -4.88
C ILE A 590 7.07 -9.13 -4.11
N GLU A 591 7.62 -9.54 -2.96
CA GLU A 591 8.69 -8.80 -2.27
C GLU A 591 9.91 -8.58 -3.18
N GLY A 592 10.23 -9.55 -4.04
CA GLY A 592 11.25 -9.41 -5.09
C GLY A 592 10.99 -8.20 -5.99
N VAL A 593 9.83 -8.15 -6.65
CA VAL A 593 9.47 -7.06 -7.57
C VAL A 593 9.25 -5.73 -6.85
N PHE A 594 8.52 -5.71 -5.73
CA PHE A 594 8.13 -4.47 -5.05
C PHE A 594 9.27 -3.75 -4.35
N LEU A 595 10.33 -4.47 -3.96
CA LEU A 595 11.53 -3.88 -3.35
C LEU A 595 12.56 -3.42 -4.41
N ASP A 596 12.17 -3.27 -5.68
CA ASP A 596 13.01 -2.59 -6.68
C ASP A 596 12.99 -1.08 -6.46
N GLU A 597 14.07 -0.57 -5.86
CA GLU A 597 14.30 0.86 -5.62
C GLU A 597 14.08 1.73 -6.86
N LYS A 598 14.52 1.31 -8.06
CA LYS A 598 14.41 2.12 -9.28
C LYS A 598 12.97 2.20 -9.81
N MET A 599 12.19 1.15 -9.58
CA MET A 599 10.76 1.15 -9.90
C MET A 599 10.03 2.09 -8.94
N GLN A 600 10.34 1.99 -7.64
CA GLN A 600 9.67 2.78 -6.60
C GLN A 600 10.08 4.27 -6.64
N GLU A 601 11.32 4.61 -7.00
CA GLU A 601 11.73 6.00 -7.28
C GLU A 601 10.92 6.68 -8.40
N LEU A 602 10.47 5.91 -9.39
CA LEU A 602 9.64 6.41 -10.48
C LEU A 602 8.17 6.54 -10.05
N SER A 603 7.61 5.49 -9.44
CA SER A 603 6.28 5.48 -8.84
C SER A 603 6.09 6.63 -7.84
N LEU A 604 7.03 6.83 -6.91
CA LEU A 604 6.99 7.95 -5.97
C LEU A 604 6.98 9.29 -6.69
N ARG A 605 7.76 9.46 -7.77
CA ARG A 605 7.76 10.69 -8.56
C ARG A 605 6.40 10.96 -9.21
N PHE A 606 5.72 9.91 -9.68
CA PHE A 606 4.34 10.00 -10.17
C PHE A 606 3.39 10.41 -9.03
N MET A 607 3.46 9.74 -7.89
CA MET A 607 2.62 10.06 -6.72
C MET A 607 2.85 11.49 -6.17
N ARG A 608 4.07 12.06 -6.28
CA ARG A 608 4.32 13.49 -6.01
C ARG A 608 3.59 14.41 -7.01
N TYR A 609 3.59 14.05 -8.29
CA TYR A 609 2.87 14.80 -9.33
C TYR A 609 1.36 14.77 -9.08
N VAL A 610 0.81 13.61 -8.72
CA VAL A 610 -0.59 13.48 -8.31
C VAL A 610 -0.87 14.34 -7.07
N ALA A 611 -0.01 14.31 -6.05
CA ALA A 611 -0.15 15.13 -4.84
C ALA A 611 -0.19 16.64 -5.12
N VAL A 612 0.75 17.16 -5.93
CA VAL A 612 0.76 18.60 -6.29
C VAL A 612 -0.44 18.94 -7.19
N TRP A 613 -0.84 18.05 -8.10
CA TRP A 613 -2.02 18.24 -8.96
C TRP A 613 -3.33 18.30 -8.15
N LEU A 614 -3.51 17.40 -7.17
CA LEU A 614 -4.63 17.44 -6.22
C LEU A 614 -4.65 18.73 -5.40
N LEU A 615 -3.49 19.17 -4.89
CA LEU A 615 -3.37 20.43 -4.15
C LEU A 615 -3.72 21.65 -5.00
N ARG A 616 -3.26 21.71 -6.25
CA ARG A 616 -3.61 22.78 -7.19
C ARG A 616 -5.11 22.80 -7.50
N LEU A 617 -5.71 21.63 -7.75
CA LEU A 617 -7.13 21.51 -8.04
C LEU A 617 -8.01 21.86 -6.83
N ALA A 618 -7.65 21.42 -5.63
CA ALA A 618 -8.40 21.70 -4.41
C ALA A 618 -8.33 23.19 -3.98
N SER A 619 -7.15 23.80 -4.13
CA SER A 619 -6.93 25.22 -3.78
C SER A 619 -7.32 26.21 -4.87
N GLN A 620 -7.53 25.75 -6.12
CA GLN A 620 -7.70 26.60 -7.31
C GLN A 620 -6.52 27.55 -7.55
N THR A 621 -5.28 27.09 -7.32
CA THR A 621 -4.04 27.89 -7.49
C THR A 621 -3.01 27.25 -8.42
N ASP A 622 -1.97 28.01 -8.74
CA ASP A 622 -0.77 27.55 -9.43
C ASP A 622 0.29 26.94 -8.48
N TYR A 623 -0.14 26.42 -7.32
CA TYR A 623 0.73 25.87 -6.27
C TYR A 623 1.77 24.87 -6.79
N THR A 624 3.01 25.11 -6.40
CA THR A 624 4.17 24.22 -6.56
C THR A 624 4.97 24.25 -5.25
N PRO A 625 5.86 23.28 -4.95
CA PRO A 625 6.40 23.09 -3.59
C PRO A 625 7.34 24.19 -3.08
N ASP A 626 7.70 25.12 -3.96
CA ASP A 626 8.43 26.38 -3.75
C ASP A 626 7.54 27.58 -3.36
N LYS A 627 6.20 27.43 -3.40
CA LYS A 627 5.21 28.48 -3.09
C LYS A 627 4.50 28.23 -1.76
N ASP A 628 4.10 29.31 -1.07
CA ASP A 628 3.31 29.24 0.17
C ASP A 628 1.83 28.86 -0.14
N LEU A 629 1.44 27.61 0.13
CA LEU A 629 0.03 27.20 0.12
C LEU A 629 -0.73 27.91 1.26
N GLN A 630 -1.80 28.64 0.90
CA GLN A 630 -2.69 29.26 1.89
C GLN A 630 -3.72 28.25 2.40
N LEU A 631 -4.07 28.35 3.69
CA LEU A 631 -5.05 27.50 4.35
C LEU A 631 -5.94 28.32 5.32
N PRO A 632 -7.21 27.92 5.55
CA PRO A 632 -7.91 26.77 4.97
C PRO A 632 -8.13 26.90 3.46
N LEU A 633 -8.48 25.78 2.82
CA LEU A 633 -8.90 25.76 1.41
C LEU A 633 -10.24 26.51 1.22
N PRO A 634 -10.64 26.87 -0.01
CA PRO A 634 -11.94 27.47 -0.29
C PRO A 634 -13.13 26.74 0.37
N ALA A 635 -14.12 27.49 0.85
CA ALA A 635 -15.30 26.91 1.50
C ALA A 635 -16.31 26.30 0.51
N GLU A 636 -16.28 26.73 -0.75
CA GLU A 636 -16.97 26.07 -1.85
C GLU A 636 -16.00 25.12 -2.54
N GLU A 637 -16.23 23.81 -2.38
CA GLU A 637 -15.39 22.77 -2.98
C GLU A 637 -15.59 22.72 -4.50
N PRO A 638 -14.53 22.66 -5.32
CA PRO A 638 -14.67 22.53 -6.77
C PRO A 638 -15.37 21.20 -7.14
N GLU A 639 -16.49 21.25 -7.91
CA GLU A 639 -17.20 20.04 -8.40
C GLU A 639 -16.22 19.02 -9.01
N ALA A 640 -15.23 19.52 -9.75
CA ALA A 640 -14.19 18.75 -10.42
C ALA A 640 -13.20 18.03 -9.49
N PHE A 641 -13.02 18.50 -8.25
CA PHE A 641 -12.26 17.81 -7.21
C PHE A 641 -13.13 16.76 -6.51
N ALA A 642 -14.32 17.18 -6.05
CA ALA A 642 -15.25 16.33 -5.30
C ALA A 642 -15.66 15.07 -6.09
N CYS A 643 -15.77 15.18 -7.42
CA CYS A 643 -16.12 14.08 -8.32
C CYS A 643 -14.92 13.20 -8.76
N LEU A 644 -13.67 13.48 -8.36
CA LEU A 644 -12.56 12.55 -8.63
C LEU A 644 -12.75 11.22 -7.89
N PRO A 645 -12.30 10.08 -8.46
CA PRO A 645 -12.33 8.81 -7.74
C PRO A 645 -11.41 8.83 -6.52
N GLU A 646 -11.80 8.16 -5.43
CA GLU A 646 -11.02 8.14 -4.18
C GLU A 646 -9.59 7.61 -4.37
N TYR A 647 -9.38 6.72 -5.35
CA TYR A 647 -8.05 6.19 -5.65
C TYR A 647 -7.03 7.25 -6.03
N ALA A 648 -7.47 8.40 -6.57
CA ALA A 648 -6.57 9.50 -6.93
C ALA A 648 -5.74 9.99 -5.74
N LEU A 649 -6.29 9.94 -4.52
CA LEU A 649 -5.54 10.20 -3.28
C LEU A 649 -5.09 8.91 -2.59
N GLN A 650 -5.88 7.83 -2.62
CA GLN A 650 -5.49 6.59 -1.92
C GLN A 650 -4.20 5.99 -2.48
N ASP A 651 -3.98 6.01 -3.79
CA ASP A 651 -2.78 5.40 -4.38
C ASP A 651 -1.51 6.15 -3.96
N VAL A 652 -1.54 7.49 -3.89
CA VAL A 652 -0.46 8.31 -3.31
C VAL A 652 -0.16 7.85 -1.89
N VAL A 653 -1.21 7.64 -1.09
CA VAL A 653 -1.08 7.36 0.33
C VAL A 653 -0.62 5.93 0.62
N ASP A 654 -1.19 4.92 -0.03
CA ASP A 654 -0.79 3.52 0.18
C ASP A 654 0.59 3.21 -0.43
N ASN A 655 0.99 3.89 -1.51
CA ASN A 655 2.34 3.80 -2.08
C ASN A 655 3.40 4.41 -1.13
N PHE A 656 3.19 5.63 -0.62
CA PHE A 656 4.10 6.24 0.36
C PHE A 656 4.17 5.43 1.67
N LYS A 657 3.04 4.91 2.19
CA LYS A 657 3.03 3.98 3.35
C LYS A 657 3.87 2.72 3.09
N PHE A 658 3.83 2.16 1.87
CA PHE A 658 4.65 1.02 1.51
C PHE A 658 6.14 1.38 1.58
N VAL A 659 6.55 2.46 0.90
CA VAL A 659 7.98 2.83 0.83
C VAL A 659 8.53 3.24 2.20
N TYR A 660 7.80 3.99 3.04
CA TYR A 660 8.23 4.29 4.43
C TYR A 660 8.55 3.02 5.24
N ARG A 661 7.76 1.96 5.06
CA ARG A 661 7.87 0.70 5.82
C ARG A 661 8.92 -0.26 5.26
N TYR A 662 9.14 -0.26 3.95
CA TYR A 662 9.89 -1.31 3.25
C TYR A 662 11.15 -0.83 2.51
N LEU A 663 11.20 0.44 2.11
CA LEU A 663 12.35 1.06 1.41
C LEU A 663 12.65 2.50 1.93
N PRO A 664 12.80 2.72 3.24
CA PRO A 664 13.01 4.07 3.80
C PRO A 664 14.28 4.77 3.26
N GLN A 665 15.23 4.04 2.67
CA GLN A 665 16.45 4.60 2.09
C GLN A 665 16.25 5.48 0.85
N ILE A 666 15.18 5.30 0.07
CA ILE A 666 14.87 6.18 -1.09
C ILE A 666 13.99 7.38 -0.71
N MET A 667 13.49 7.44 0.52
CA MET A 667 12.61 8.54 0.96
C MET A 667 13.30 9.91 1.05
N PRO A 668 14.57 10.06 1.49
CA PRO A 668 15.22 11.37 1.54
C PRO A 668 15.42 12.06 0.17
N SER A 669 15.41 11.32 -0.94
CA SER A 669 15.44 11.87 -2.31
C SER A 669 14.05 11.98 -2.94
N ALA A 670 13.11 11.13 -2.53
CA ALA A 670 11.75 11.08 -3.07
C ALA A 670 10.75 12.01 -2.36
N VAL A 671 10.96 12.41 -1.11
CA VAL A 671 10.00 13.20 -0.32
C VAL A 671 10.32 14.70 -0.39
N GLY A 672 9.34 15.54 -0.74
CA GLY A 672 9.41 17.00 -0.63
C GLY A 672 8.31 17.61 0.27
N SER A 673 8.31 18.94 0.37
CA SER A 673 7.36 19.73 1.16
C SER A 673 5.91 19.50 0.75
N GLU A 674 5.66 19.11 -0.50
CA GLU A 674 4.32 18.79 -1.01
C GLU A 674 3.61 17.66 -0.25
N MET A 675 4.34 16.71 0.34
CA MET A 675 3.72 15.64 1.12
C MET A 675 3.18 16.14 2.46
N ILE A 676 3.88 17.11 3.07
CA ILE A 676 3.40 17.82 4.26
C ILE A 676 2.22 18.73 3.89
N ALA A 677 2.31 19.44 2.76
CA ALA A 677 1.21 20.25 2.24
C ALA A 677 -0.06 19.42 1.99
N LEU A 678 0.07 18.25 1.36
CA LEU A 678 -1.03 17.32 1.08
C LEU A 678 -1.74 16.88 2.35
N CYS A 679 -0.97 16.35 3.31
CA CYS A 679 -1.53 15.82 4.55
C CYS A 679 -2.15 16.94 5.41
N ILE A 680 -1.48 18.08 5.55
CA ILE A 680 -1.99 19.20 6.36
C ILE A 680 -3.21 19.86 5.70
N ALA A 681 -3.21 20.10 4.38
CA ALA A 681 -4.32 20.78 3.70
C ALA A 681 -5.64 20.02 3.85
N PHE A 682 -5.62 18.71 3.61
CA PHE A 682 -6.80 17.84 3.69
C PHE A 682 -7.14 17.35 5.11
N LEU A 683 -6.29 17.59 6.11
CA LEU A 683 -6.67 17.47 7.53
C LEU A 683 -7.14 18.82 8.12
N ARG A 684 -6.70 19.95 7.56
CA ARG A 684 -7.16 21.30 7.91
C ARG A 684 -8.56 21.59 7.38
N SER A 685 -8.78 21.21 6.12
CA SER A 685 -10.00 21.38 5.33
C SER A 685 -10.56 19.99 4.98
N SER A 686 -10.72 19.18 6.03
CA SER A 686 -11.20 17.80 6.02
C SER A 686 -12.61 17.59 5.45
N GLU A 687 -13.34 18.66 5.16
CA GLU A 687 -14.59 18.67 4.41
C GLU A 687 -14.40 18.03 3.01
N TYR A 688 -13.27 18.35 2.34
CA TYR A 688 -12.89 17.90 0.99
C TYR A 688 -12.77 16.38 0.79
N ILE A 689 -12.82 15.58 1.86
CA ILE A 689 -12.72 14.12 1.80
C ILE A 689 -13.85 13.54 2.65
N LYS A 690 -14.74 12.77 2.03
CA LYS A 690 -15.85 12.11 2.73
C LYS A 690 -15.40 10.89 3.54
N ASN A 691 -14.46 10.12 3.00
CA ASN A 691 -14.02 8.85 3.58
C ASN A 691 -13.07 9.07 4.80
N PRO A 692 -13.48 8.69 6.03
CA PRO A 692 -12.66 8.89 7.23
C PRO A 692 -11.42 7.99 7.28
N TYR A 693 -11.42 6.85 6.58
CA TYR A 693 -10.24 5.97 6.46
C TYR A 693 -9.17 6.55 5.51
N LEU A 694 -9.58 7.38 4.55
CA LEU A 694 -8.67 8.13 3.70
C LEU A 694 -8.05 9.31 4.46
N LYS A 695 -8.85 10.03 5.28
CA LYS A 695 -8.34 11.05 6.23
C LYS A 695 -7.33 10.47 7.22
N SER A 696 -7.66 9.35 7.90
CA SER A 696 -6.75 8.73 8.86
C SER A 696 -5.45 8.29 8.22
N SER A 697 -5.51 7.83 6.97
CA SER A 697 -4.33 7.45 6.21
C SER A 697 -3.36 8.62 5.95
N LEU A 698 -3.81 9.88 5.96
CA LEU A 698 -2.94 11.07 5.92
C LEU A 698 -2.20 11.27 7.27
N VAL A 699 -2.86 10.99 8.39
CA VAL A 699 -2.19 10.96 9.71
C VAL A 699 -1.14 9.86 9.74
N THR A 700 -1.45 8.67 9.21
CA THR A 700 -0.50 7.55 9.12
C THR A 700 0.74 7.91 8.30
N LEU A 701 0.61 8.74 7.26
CA LEU A 701 1.77 9.28 6.52
C LEU A 701 2.61 10.23 7.37
N LEU A 702 1.99 11.20 8.03
CA LEU A 702 2.68 12.13 8.92
C LEU A 702 3.43 11.35 10.01
N PHE A 703 2.77 10.39 10.65
CA PHE A 703 3.36 9.49 11.66
C PHE A 703 4.52 8.67 11.10
N SER A 704 4.33 7.99 9.96
CA SER A 704 5.40 7.21 9.31
C SER A 704 6.61 8.08 8.95
N GLY A 705 6.37 9.33 8.55
CA GLY A 705 7.40 10.33 8.30
C GLY A 705 8.16 10.79 9.54
N THR A 706 7.67 10.52 10.76
CA THR A 706 8.39 10.80 12.02
C THR A 706 9.28 9.64 12.51
N TRP A 707 9.23 8.46 11.87
CA TRP A 707 9.99 7.29 12.33
C TRP A 707 11.50 7.49 12.18
N PRO A 708 12.31 7.37 13.26
CA PRO A 708 13.75 7.61 13.18
C PRO A 708 14.46 6.68 12.20
N PHE A 709 15.24 7.24 11.27
CA PHE A 709 15.90 6.47 10.21
C PHE A 709 17.32 6.99 9.91
N MET A 710 18.31 6.10 9.92
CA MET A 710 19.74 6.42 9.76
C MET A 710 20.19 7.60 10.65
N HIS A 711 20.36 8.80 10.07
CA HIS A 711 20.74 10.02 10.76
C HIS A 711 19.56 10.98 11.03
N PHE A 712 18.40 10.74 10.42
CA PHE A 712 17.15 11.48 10.64
C PHE A 712 16.52 11.06 11.97
N LYS A 713 16.98 11.66 13.08
CA LYS A 713 16.51 11.35 14.44
C LYS A 713 15.02 11.60 14.67
N LYS A 714 14.40 12.46 13.86
CA LYS A 714 12.96 12.75 13.86
C LYS A 714 12.22 12.11 12.67
N GLY A 715 12.86 11.23 11.91
CA GLY A 715 12.35 10.74 10.63
C GLY A 715 12.42 11.76 9.49
N VAL A 716 12.05 11.31 8.28
CA VAL A 716 12.26 12.04 7.01
C VAL A 716 11.42 13.34 6.91
N LEU A 717 10.23 13.38 7.51
CA LEU A 717 9.40 14.59 7.58
C LEU A 717 9.70 15.43 8.83
N GLY A 718 10.25 14.83 9.89
CA GLY A 718 10.22 15.41 11.23
C GLY A 718 10.89 16.77 11.37
N ASP A 719 12.00 17.03 10.69
CA ASP A 719 12.65 18.35 10.76
C ASP A 719 11.90 19.43 9.97
N GLN A 720 11.20 19.08 8.88
CA GLN A 720 10.31 20.00 8.17
C GLN A 720 9.03 20.29 8.96
N LEU A 721 8.43 19.27 9.60
CA LEU A 721 7.29 19.41 10.51
C LEU A 721 7.67 20.23 11.76
N TYR A 722 8.87 20.04 12.30
CA TYR A 722 9.36 20.76 13.47
C TYR A 722 9.67 22.24 13.19
N GLY A 723 10.14 22.58 11.99
CA GLY A 723 10.70 23.91 11.70
C GLY A 723 9.98 24.79 10.68
N SER A 724 9.22 24.23 9.72
CA SER A 724 8.69 25.03 8.60
C SER A 724 7.52 25.93 9.00
N LYS A 725 7.47 27.16 8.44
CA LYS A 725 6.39 28.14 8.69
C LYS A 725 5.00 27.54 8.43
N PHE A 726 4.82 26.90 7.28
CA PHE A 726 3.53 26.30 6.90
C PHE A 726 3.08 25.18 7.85
N ALA A 727 3.99 24.27 8.24
CA ALA A 727 3.67 23.22 9.20
C ALA A 727 3.35 23.81 10.57
N ASN A 728 4.16 24.77 11.05
CA ASN A 728 3.88 25.52 12.26
C ASN A 728 2.44 26.09 12.19
N GLU A 729 2.13 26.95 11.22
CA GLU A 729 0.85 27.68 11.15
C GLU A 729 -0.41 26.79 11.07
N ASN A 730 -0.30 25.52 10.62
CA ASN A 730 -1.48 24.70 10.29
C ASN A 730 -1.53 23.29 10.92
N LEU A 731 -0.41 22.65 11.24
CA LEU A 731 -0.35 21.23 11.64
C LEU A 731 -1.15 20.96 12.92
N LEU A 732 -0.95 21.75 13.97
CA LEU A 732 -1.61 21.54 15.25
C LEU A 732 -3.13 21.81 15.16
N HIS A 733 -3.54 22.81 14.38
CA HIS A 733 -4.91 22.99 13.86
C HIS A 733 -5.49 21.67 13.33
N ALA A 734 -4.91 21.19 12.22
CA ALA A 734 -5.37 20.02 11.48
C ALA A 734 -5.44 18.75 12.36
N LEU A 735 -4.42 18.52 13.19
CA LEU A 735 -4.35 17.36 14.09
C LEU A 735 -5.42 17.40 15.20
N MET A 736 -5.67 18.56 15.84
CA MET A 736 -6.74 18.68 16.83
C MET A 736 -8.14 18.54 16.19
N LYS A 737 -8.33 19.09 14.97
CA LYS A 737 -9.60 18.96 14.24
C LYS A 737 -9.92 17.51 13.93
N PHE A 738 -8.97 16.77 13.35
CA PHE A 738 -9.20 15.37 13.01
C PHE A 738 -9.24 14.45 14.24
N TYR A 739 -8.60 14.82 15.37
CA TYR A 739 -8.79 14.13 16.65
C TYR A 739 -10.26 14.15 17.11
N ILE A 740 -10.98 15.24 16.87
CA ILE A 740 -12.42 15.36 17.13
C ILE A 740 -13.23 14.51 16.14
N GLU A 741 -12.99 14.67 14.82
CA GLU A 741 -13.71 13.91 13.78
C GLU A 741 -13.56 12.39 13.91
N ALA A 742 -12.42 11.91 14.41
CA ALA A 742 -12.16 10.50 14.66
C ALA A 742 -13.11 9.86 15.71
N GLU A 743 -13.89 10.63 16.47
CA GLU A 743 -14.94 10.07 17.34
C GLU A 743 -16.08 9.44 16.53
N SER A 744 -16.33 9.88 15.29
CA SER A 744 -17.52 9.55 14.49
C SER A 744 -17.19 8.96 13.11
N THR A 745 -16.39 7.88 13.04
CA THR A 745 -15.99 7.26 11.75
C THR A 745 -17.09 6.41 11.08
N GLY A 746 -18.21 6.12 11.76
CA GLY A 746 -19.41 5.50 11.19
C GLY A 746 -19.36 3.99 10.95
N ALA A 747 -18.33 3.29 11.44
CA ALA A 747 -18.08 1.88 11.14
C ALA A 747 -18.25 0.95 12.36
N HIS A 748 -18.50 -0.34 12.13
CA HIS A 748 -18.63 -1.32 13.22
C HIS A 748 -17.35 -1.50 14.08
N THR A 749 -16.18 -1.11 13.56
CA THR A 749 -14.89 -1.14 14.28
C THR A 749 -14.45 0.22 14.83
N GLN A 750 -15.23 1.28 14.61
CA GLN A 750 -14.97 2.69 14.98
C GLN A 750 -14.36 2.87 16.37
N PHE A 751 -14.85 2.12 17.35
CA PHE A 751 -14.42 2.22 18.74
C PHE A 751 -12.93 1.90 18.95
N TYR A 752 -12.38 0.95 18.21
CA TYR A 752 -10.95 0.60 18.27
C TYR A 752 -10.14 1.43 17.27
N ASP A 753 -10.69 1.70 16.09
CA ASP A 753 -10.03 2.47 15.04
C ASP A 753 -9.68 3.90 15.51
N LYS A 754 -10.58 4.57 16.26
CA LYS A 754 -10.33 5.93 16.77
C LYS A 754 -9.09 6.02 17.63
N PHE A 755 -8.81 5.02 18.47
CA PHE A 755 -7.67 5.04 19.38
C PHE A 755 -6.34 4.87 18.66
N ASN A 756 -6.31 4.05 17.59
CA ASN A 756 -5.13 3.93 16.73
C ASN A 756 -4.83 5.27 16.04
N ILE A 757 -5.85 5.93 15.47
CA ILE A 757 -5.73 7.26 14.85
C ILE A 757 -5.19 8.28 15.86
N ARG A 758 -5.75 8.30 17.07
CA ARG A 758 -5.37 9.24 18.13
C ARG A 758 -3.95 9.01 18.65
N TYR A 759 -3.50 7.75 18.72
CA TYR A 759 -2.09 7.42 18.97
C TYR A 759 -1.17 7.98 17.89
N GLU A 760 -1.49 7.80 16.60
CA GLU A 760 -0.67 8.35 15.49
C GLU A 760 -0.60 9.88 15.54
N ILE A 761 -1.73 10.56 15.81
CA ILE A 761 -1.78 12.02 16.06
C ILE A 761 -0.81 12.41 17.18
N PHE A 762 -0.84 11.71 18.31
CA PHE A 762 0.01 12.01 19.47
C PHE A 762 1.51 11.83 19.18
N GLN A 763 1.91 10.83 18.38
CA GLN A 763 3.30 10.66 17.98
C GLN A 763 3.79 11.84 17.11
N VAL A 764 2.95 12.33 16.18
CA VAL A 764 3.28 13.51 15.36
C VAL A 764 3.41 14.76 16.24
N ILE A 765 2.49 15.00 17.18
CA ILE A 765 2.58 16.14 18.10
C ILE A 765 3.85 16.04 18.96
N LYS A 766 4.18 14.87 19.52
CA LYS A 766 5.41 14.65 20.31
C LYS A 766 6.67 14.96 19.51
N CYS A 767 6.73 14.61 18.22
CA CYS A 767 7.85 14.91 17.35
C CYS A 767 8.12 16.43 17.21
N VAL A 768 7.05 17.24 17.15
CA VAL A 768 7.15 18.70 16.96
C VAL A 768 7.13 19.51 18.26
N TRP A 769 6.70 18.93 19.39
CA TRP A 769 6.48 19.62 20.67
C TRP A 769 7.70 20.33 21.27
N GLY A 770 8.90 19.95 20.84
CA GLY A 770 10.15 20.64 21.20
C GLY A 770 10.33 22.02 20.54
N ASN A 771 9.40 22.49 19.70
CA ASN A 771 9.35 23.86 19.18
C ASN A 771 8.24 24.64 19.91
N ASP A 772 8.60 25.72 20.59
CA ASP A 772 7.68 26.54 21.38
C ASP A 772 6.60 27.26 20.57
N ILE A 773 6.75 27.41 19.25
CA ILE A 773 5.72 27.98 18.36
C ILE A 773 4.41 27.18 18.47
N TYR A 774 4.48 25.85 18.54
CA TYR A 774 3.30 25.00 18.72
C TYR A 774 2.61 25.20 20.08
N LYS A 775 3.37 25.52 21.14
CA LYS A 775 2.81 25.85 22.46
C LYS A 775 2.12 27.22 22.45
N GLN A 776 2.71 28.20 21.76
CA GLN A 776 2.11 29.51 21.54
C GLN A 776 0.81 29.41 20.72
N GLN A 777 0.75 28.50 19.75
CA GLN A 777 -0.45 28.25 18.95
C GLN A 777 -1.54 27.55 19.74
N LEU A 778 -1.22 26.52 20.55
CA LEU A 778 -2.22 25.93 21.45
C LEU A 778 -2.80 27.01 22.38
N THR A 779 -1.96 27.92 22.86
CA THR A 779 -2.34 29.11 23.66
C THR A 779 -3.17 30.15 22.90
N ARG A 780 -3.06 30.21 21.57
CA ARG A 780 -3.91 31.03 20.69
C ARG A 780 -5.26 30.37 20.47
N GLU A 781 -5.27 29.07 20.16
CA GLU A 781 -6.48 28.27 19.92
C GLU A 781 -7.40 28.27 21.15
N SER A 782 -6.86 28.08 22.36
CA SER A 782 -7.67 28.11 23.60
C SER A 782 -8.30 29.47 23.92
N LYS A 783 -7.84 30.56 23.28
CA LYS A 783 -8.35 31.93 23.45
C LYS A 783 -9.25 32.39 22.32
N VAL A 784 -8.93 32.02 21.08
CA VAL A 784 -9.67 32.44 19.86
C VAL A 784 -10.80 31.46 19.55
N ASN A 785 -10.52 30.16 19.61
CA ASN A 785 -11.43 29.09 19.22
C ASN A 785 -11.85 28.27 20.46
N ARG A 786 -12.24 28.93 21.55
CA ARG A 786 -12.48 28.31 22.88
C ARG A 786 -13.39 27.08 22.81
N GLN A 787 -14.51 27.12 22.08
CA GLN A 787 -15.45 26.01 21.99
C GLN A 787 -14.82 24.75 21.36
N PHE A 788 -14.09 24.92 20.25
CA PHE A 788 -13.34 23.86 19.58
C PHE A 788 -12.24 23.28 20.48
N PHE A 789 -11.50 24.14 21.20
CA PHE A 789 -10.49 23.69 22.16
C PHE A 789 -11.12 22.92 23.34
N VAL A 790 -12.24 23.39 23.89
CA VAL A 790 -12.98 22.72 24.97
C VAL A 790 -13.50 21.36 24.51
N GLN A 791 -14.00 21.24 23.27
CA GLN A 791 -14.42 19.97 22.69
C GLN A 791 -13.25 18.99 22.55
N PHE A 792 -12.11 19.43 22.03
CA PHE A 792 -10.88 18.64 21.95
C PHE A 792 -10.46 18.11 23.33
N VAL A 793 -10.44 18.97 24.37
CA VAL A 793 -10.09 18.56 25.72
C VAL A 793 -11.14 17.63 26.35
N ASN A 794 -12.45 17.84 26.11
CA ASN A 794 -13.47 16.91 26.62
C ASN A 794 -13.33 15.50 26.03
N LEU A 795 -13.01 15.39 24.73
CA LEU A 795 -12.72 14.10 24.10
C LEU A 795 -11.41 13.49 24.61
N LEU A 796 -10.37 14.30 24.85
CA LEU A 796 -9.13 13.84 25.49
C LEU A 796 -9.38 13.28 26.91
N LEU A 797 -10.28 13.89 27.68
CA LEU A 797 -10.68 13.40 29.01
C LEU A 797 -11.61 12.18 28.95
N ASN A 798 -12.51 12.09 27.96
CA ASN A 798 -13.29 10.87 27.69
C ASN A 798 -12.34 9.68 27.47
N ASP A 799 -11.41 9.84 26.53
CA ASP A 799 -10.44 8.81 26.17
C ASP A 799 -9.56 8.47 27.38
N ALA A 800 -8.92 9.45 28.02
CA ALA A 800 -8.05 9.23 29.18
C ALA A 800 -8.77 8.43 30.28
N THR A 801 -10.00 8.82 30.64
CA THR A 801 -10.80 8.11 31.66
C THR A 801 -11.06 6.66 31.25
N TYR A 802 -11.49 6.43 30.01
CA TYR A 802 -11.82 5.09 29.52
C TYR A 802 -10.59 4.17 29.43
N VAL A 803 -9.50 4.63 28.81
CA VAL A 803 -8.33 3.77 28.52
C VAL A 803 -7.55 3.44 29.79
N LEU A 804 -7.54 4.34 30.78
CA LEU A 804 -6.96 4.08 32.09
C LEU A 804 -7.81 3.09 32.89
N ASP A 805 -9.15 3.24 32.90
CA ASP A 805 -10.04 2.32 33.63
C ASP A 805 -10.01 0.91 33.04
N GLU A 806 -10.10 0.76 31.71
CA GLU A 806 -9.96 -0.53 31.03
C GLU A 806 -8.58 -1.19 31.24
N ALA A 807 -7.50 -0.41 31.27
CA ALA A 807 -6.17 -0.95 31.57
C ALA A 807 -6.07 -1.41 33.04
N LEU A 808 -6.44 -0.53 33.99
CA LEU A 808 -6.25 -0.75 35.42
C LEU A 808 -7.21 -1.78 36.01
N THR A 809 -8.45 -1.88 35.52
CA THR A 809 -9.44 -2.88 35.99
C THR A 809 -9.14 -4.31 35.53
N LYS A 810 -8.36 -4.50 34.46
CA LYS A 810 -7.93 -5.83 33.99
C LYS A 810 -6.78 -6.41 34.83
N PHE A 811 -5.87 -5.59 35.35
CA PHE A 811 -4.73 -6.10 36.13
C PHE A 811 -5.10 -6.92 37.38
N PRO A 812 -6.14 -6.58 38.17
CA PRO A 812 -6.63 -7.45 39.25
C PRO A 812 -7.11 -8.82 38.79
N LYS A 813 -7.80 -8.92 37.64
CA LYS A 813 -8.23 -10.21 37.07
C LYS A 813 -7.03 -11.04 36.61
N ILE A 814 -6.07 -10.40 35.93
CA ILE A 814 -4.82 -11.03 35.51
C ILE A 814 -4.03 -11.52 36.73
N HIS A 815 -3.98 -10.75 37.82
CA HIS A 815 -3.32 -11.13 39.07
C HIS A 815 -3.98 -12.36 39.72
N THR A 816 -5.31 -12.41 39.78
CA THR A 816 -6.05 -13.58 40.28
C THR A 816 -5.83 -14.81 39.40
N LEU A 817 -5.96 -14.70 38.07
CA LEU A 817 -5.73 -15.82 37.14
C LEU A 817 -4.29 -16.32 37.20
N GLN A 818 -3.29 -15.44 37.31
CA GLN A 818 -1.89 -15.82 37.50
C GLN A 818 -1.70 -16.58 38.83
N GLN A 819 -2.28 -16.11 39.94
CA GLN A 819 -2.22 -16.83 41.22
C GLN A 819 -2.93 -18.20 41.17
N GLU A 820 -4.08 -18.30 40.51
CA GLU A 820 -4.79 -19.57 40.37
C GLU A 820 -4.05 -20.56 39.46
N LEU A 821 -3.40 -20.10 38.39
CA LEU A 821 -2.60 -20.96 37.51
C LEU A 821 -1.23 -21.35 38.10
N GLU A 822 -0.66 -20.55 39.00
CA GLU A 822 0.61 -20.82 39.70
C GLU A 822 0.44 -21.63 41.00
N PHE A 823 -0.65 -21.42 41.75
CA PHE A 823 -0.85 -22.00 43.10
C PHE A 823 -2.16 -22.80 43.28
N GLY A 824 -3.01 -22.88 42.25
CA GLY A 824 -4.26 -23.65 42.28
C GLY A 824 -4.04 -25.16 42.17
N ASN A 825 -3.74 -25.80 43.30
CA ASN A 825 -3.43 -27.24 43.41
C ASN A 825 -4.53 -28.22 42.97
N SER A 826 -5.72 -27.74 42.61
CA SER A 826 -6.93 -28.54 42.34
C SER A 826 -7.69 -28.15 41.06
N LEU A 827 -7.04 -27.48 40.10
CA LEU A 827 -7.63 -27.22 38.77
C LEU A 827 -7.64 -28.49 37.91
N SER A 828 -8.75 -28.75 37.21
CA SER A 828 -8.79 -29.77 36.15
C SER A 828 -7.95 -29.34 34.94
N ALA A 829 -7.62 -30.28 34.04
CA ALA A 829 -6.89 -29.96 32.82
C ALA A 829 -7.67 -28.95 31.93
N GLN A 830 -8.99 -29.13 31.83
CA GLN A 830 -9.88 -28.28 31.01
C GLN A 830 -10.08 -26.89 31.64
N ASP A 831 -10.22 -26.80 32.97
CA ASP A 831 -10.27 -25.50 33.66
C ASP A 831 -8.95 -24.75 33.55
N ARG A 832 -7.82 -25.48 33.60
CA ARG A 832 -6.48 -24.90 33.43
C ARG A 832 -6.29 -24.36 32.02
N GLU A 833 -6.73 -25.09 30.99
CA GLU A 833 -6.71 -24.63 29.59
C GLU A 833 -7.59 -23.39 29.40
N LYS A 834 -8.86 -23.44 29.84
CA LYS A 834 -9.80 -22.32 29.76
C LYS A 834 -9.30 -21.05 30.49
N LYS A 835 -8.72 -21.19 31.69
CA LYS A 835 -8.12 -20.07 32.42
C LYS A 835 -6.84 -19.56 31.77
N GLN A 836 -6.09 -20.42 31.07
CA GLN A 836 -4.91 -20.02 30.31
C GLN A 836 -5.29 -19.23 29.05
N GLU A 837 -6.38 -19.60 28.37
CA GLU A 837 -6.96 -18.81 27.27
C GLU A 837 -7.51 -17.47 27.74
N GLU A 838 -8.29 -17.44 28.84
CA GLU A 838 -8.82 -16.20 29.43
C GLU A 838 -7.69 -15.26 29.86
N LEU A 839 -6.65 -15.81 30.51
CA LEU A 839 -5.45 -15.04 30.87
C LEU A 839 -4.78 -14.47 29.61
N GLN A 840 -4.56 -15.27 28.56
CA GLN A 840 -3.90 -14.81 27.34
C GLN A 840 -4.71 -13.71 26.62
N ALA A 841 -6.04 -13.81 26.63
CA ALA A 841 -6.93 -12.78 26.08
C ALA A 841 -6.88 -11.47 26.90
N LEU A 842 -6.95 -11.55 28.24
CA LEU A 842 -6.86 -10.39 29.12
C LEU A 842 -5.48 -9.72 29.09
N GLU A 843 -4.40 -10.51 29.03
CA GLU A 843 -3.03 -10.01 28.87
C GLU A 843 -2.85 -9.21 27.57
N GLY A 844 -3.42 -9.69 26.46
CA GLY A 844 -3.42 -8.98 25.18
C GLY A 844 -4.18 -7.65 25.23
N GLN A 845 -5.39 -7.66 25.80
CA GLN A 845 -6.20 -6.45 25.99
C GLN A 845 -5.50 -5.42 26.89
N ALA A 846 -4.97 -5.88 28.05
CA ALA A 846 -4.32 -5.01 29.01
C ALA A 846 -3.05 -4.36 28.44
N GLY A 847 -2.24 -5.10 27.67
CA GLY A 847 -1.09 -4.52 26.98
C GLY A 847 -1.47 -3.42 25.98
N SER A 848 -2.52 -3.66 25.18
CA SER A 848 -2.99 -2.69 24.18
C SER A 848 -3.57 -1.42 24.82
N TYR A 849 -4.47 -1.54 25.80
CA TYR A 849 -5.01 -0.38 26.50
C TYR A 849 -3.96 0.37 27.32
N MET A 850 -3.00 -0.32 27.94
CA MET A 850 -1.95 0.33 28.72
C MET A 850 -0.94 1.08 27.84
N GLN A 851 -0.63 0.61 26.62
CA GLN A 851 0.15 1.39 25.65
C GLN A 851 -0.56 2.73 25.36
N LEU A 852 -1.84 2.68 25.02
CA LEU A 852 -2.69 3.83 24.72
C LEU A 852 -2.88 4.77 25.94
N ALA A 853 -2.98 4.23 27.15
CA ALA A 853 -3.13 5.01 28.38
C ALA A 853 -1.84 5.73 28.80
N ASN A 854 -0.67 5.09 28.68
CA ASN A 854 0.63 5.77 28.83
C ASN A 854 0.74 6.96 27.87
N GLU A 855 0.32 6.76 26.63
CA GLU A 855 0.40 7.74 25.55
C GLU A 855 -0.52 8.94 25.79
N THR A 856 -1.77 8.67 26.17
CA THR A 856 -2.76 9.70 26.49
C THR A 856 -2.35 10.51 27.73
N LEU A 857 -1.85 9.85 28.79
CA LEU A 857 -1.36 10.52 29.99
C LEU A 857 -0.14 11.41 29.69
N ALA A 858 0.80 10.93 28.87
CA ALA A 858 1.94 11.73 28.43
C ALA A 858 1.50 12.99 27.68
N MET A 859 0.47 12.90 26.82
CA MET A 859 -0.08 14.08 26.14
C MET A 859 -0.79 15.05 27.09
N MET A 860 -1.54 14.54 28.06
CA MET A 860 -2.12 15.40 29.11
C MET A 860 -1.04 16.14 29.90
N LYS A 861 0.07 15.48 30.27
CA LYS A 861 1.23 16.12 30.91
C LYS A 861 1.89 17.19 30.03
N LEU A 862 2.03 16.94 28.72
CA LEU A 862 2.56 17.93 27.78
C LEU A 862 1.63 19.16 27.64
N PHE A 863 0.33 18.98 27.48
CA PHE A 863 -0.60 20.09 27.29
C PHE A 863 -0.86 20.88 28.58
N THR A 864 -0.97 20.21 29.73
CA THR A 864 -1.14 20.88 31.04
C THR A 864 0.08 21.73 31.41
N SER A 865 1.30 21.27 31.13
CA SER A 865 2.53 22.06 31.36
C SER A 865 2.63 23.31 30.47
N ALA A 866 2.06 23.29 29.26
CA ALA A 866 2.06 24.44 28.35
C ALA A 866 0.88 25.40 28.57
N LEU A 867 -0.23 24.93 29.13
CA LEU A 867 -1.51 25.63 29.02
C LEU A 867 -2.48 25.42 30.20
N ALA A 868 -1.95 25.34 31.42
CA ALA A 868 -2.70 25.06 32.66
C ALA A 868 -4.07 25.76 32.75
N SER A 869 -4.15 27.07 32.47
CA SER A 869 -5.37 27.87 32.54
C SER A 869 -6.53 27.42 31.64
N ALA A 870 -6.26 26.65 30.58
CA ALA A 870 -7.30 26.10 29.72
C ALA A 870 -7.80 24.72 30.17
N PHE A 871 -7.03 24.01 31.00
CA PHE A 871 -7.48 22.79 31.69
C PHE A 871 -8.23 23.09 32.99
N THR A 872 -8.12 24.33 33.51
CA THR A 872 -8.79 24.78 34.73
C THR A 872 -10.02 25.66 34.48
N MET A 873 -10.54 25.66 33.25
CA MET A 873 -11.85 26.26 32.93
C MET A 873 -12.99 25.48 33.62
N PRO A 874 -14.05 26.15 34.13
CA PRO A 874 -15.13 25.51 34.91
C PRO A 874 -15.75 24.27 34.26
N GLU A 875 -15.88 24.28 32.93
CA GLU A 875 -16.50 23.21 32.12
C GLU A 875 -15.63 21.92 32.05
N ILE A 876 -14.37 21.99 32.47
CA ILE A 876 -13.35 20.94 32.34
C ILE A 876 -12.81 20.53 33.72
N VAL A 877 -12.60 21.50 34.61
CA VAL A 877 -11.75 21.36 35.80
C VAL A 877 -12.25 20.31 36.79
N GLN A 878 -13.57 20.26 37.04
CA GLN A 878 -14.17 19.27 37.95
C GLN A 878 -13.96 17.84 37.44
N ARG A 879 -14.22 17.63 36.14
CA ARG A 879 -14.08 16.32 35.50
C ARG A 879 -12.63 15.85 35.46
N LEU A 880 -11.71 16.77 35.19
CA LEU A 880 -10.28 16.52 35.24
C LEU A 880 -9.83 16.12 36.66
N ALA A 881 -10.25 16.87 37.68
CA ALA A 881 -9.93 16.58 39.07
C ALA A 881 -10.41 15.19 39.52
N SER A 882 -11.69 14.84 39.31
CA SER A 882 -12.22 13.51 39.65
C SER A 882 -11.50 12.37 38.88
N MET A 883 -11.12 12.57 37.61
CA MET A 883 -10.37 11.58 36.85
C MET A 883 -8.96 11.36 37.42
N LEU A 884 -8.24 12.45 37.74
CA LEU A 884 -6.91 12.38 38.36
C LEU A 884 -6.98 11.75 39.76
N ASN A 885 -7.98 12.10 40.56
CA ASN A 885 -8.18 11.56 41.91
C ASN A 885 -8.47 10.06 41.87
N TYR A 886 -9.38 9.61 41.00
CA TYR A 886 -9.74 8.20 40.84
C TYR A 886 -8.53 7.33 40.44
N ASN A 887 -7.71 7.82 39.51
CA ASN A 887 -6.49 7.14 39.10
C ASN A 887 -5.41 7.16 40.19
N LEU A 888 -5.27 8.26 40.94
CA LEU A 888 -4.37 8.35 42.08
C LEU A 888 -4.79 7.40 43.21
N GLU A 889 -6.08 7.28 43.52
CA GLU A 889 -6.61 6.28 44.47
C GLU A 889 -6.36 4.85 43.98
N THR A 890 -6.49 4.59 42.69
CA THR A 890 -6.22 3.26 42.11
C THR A 890 -4.74 2.89 42.21
N LEU A 891 -3.84 3.83 41.93
CA LEU A 891 -2.38 3.61 41.95
C LEU A 891 -1.75 3.67 43.35
N ALA A 892 -2.25 4.51 44.27
CA ALA A 892 -1.65 4.73 45.59
C ALA A 892 -2.53 4.30 46.76
N GLY A 893 -3.83 4.08 46.58
CA GLY A 893 -4.78 3.69 47.63
C GLY A 893 -4.67 2.22 48.10
N PRO A 894 -5.70 1.66 48.75
CA PRO A 894 -5.63 0.33 49.35
C PRO A 894 -5.54 -0.80 48.31
N LYS A 895 -6.16 -0.63 47.13
CA LYS A 895 -6.20 -1.65 46.06
C LYS A 895 -4.88 -1.82 45.29
N MET A 896 -3.90 -0.93 45.48
CA MET A 896 -2.59 -0.94 44.80
C MET A 896 -1.92 -2.33 44.75
N GLY A 897 -2.05 -3.15 45.81
CA GLY A 897 -1.47 -4.50 45.86
C GLY A 897 -2.03 -5.47 44.81
N GLN A 898 -3.28 -5.28 44.38
CA GLN A 898 -3.98 -6.13 43.41
C GLN A 898 -3.53 -5.87 41.96
N LEU A 899 -2.83 -4.75 41.70
CA LEU A 899 -2.27 -4.41 40.39
C LEU A 899 -0.94 -5.16 40.10
N LYS A 900 -0.46 -6.01 41.01
CA LYS A 900 0.87 -6.63 40.95
C LYS A 900 0.90 -7.88 40.05
N VAL A 901 0.85 -7.67 38.74
CA VAL A 901 0.97 -8.75 37.73
C VAL A 901 2.43 -9.19 37.48
N ASN A 902 2.60 -10.43 37.04
CA ASN A 902 3.90 -11.00 36.68
C ASN A 902 4.40 -10.41 35.34
N ASN A 903 5.69 -10.02 35.31
CA ASN A 903 6.35 -9.26 34.23
C ASN A 903 5.54 -8.03 33.75
N PRO A 904 5.37 -6.97 34.58
CA PRO A 904 4.51 -5.82 34.24
C PRO A 904 5.00 -5.05 32.99
N THR A 905 6.30 -5.13 32.68
CA THR A 905 6.91 -4.63 31.45
C THR A 905 6.33 -5.23 30.17
N LYS A 906 5.79 -6.46 30.20
CA LYS A 906 5.09 -7.11 29.07
C LYS A 906 3.84 -6.33 28.63
N TYR A 907 3.20 -5.59 29.54
CA TYR A 907 1.98 -4.81 29.30
C TYR A 907 2.27 -3.31 29.22
N HIS A 908 3.53 -2.90 29.07
CA HIS A 908 3.96 -1.49 29.21
C HIS A 908 3.57 -0.85 30.57
N PHE A 909 3.23 -1.64 31.59
CA PHE A 909 2.69 -1.14 32.85
C PHE A 909 3.83 -0.72 33.79
N GLN A 910 3.95 0.59 34.01
CA GLN A 910 4.97 1.17 34.88
C GLN A 910 4.30 2.04 35.97
N PRO A 911 3.66 1.46 36.99
CA PRO A 911 2.85 2.20 37.96
C PRO A 911 3.58 3.30 38.74
N ARG A 912 4.92 3.24 38.82
CA ARG A 912 5.74 4.32 39.43
C ARG A 912 5.93 5.51 38.50
N VAL A 913 6.01 5.27 37.20
CA VAL A 913 6.13 6.33 36.17
C VAL A 913 4.78 7.01 36.01
N LEU A 914 3.70 6.22 35.84
CA LEU A 914 2.31 6.70 35.85
C LEU A 914 2.03 7.58 37.08
N LEU A 915 2.37 7.12 38.30
CA LEU A 915 2.20 7.89 39.53
C LEU A 915 2.98 9.21 39.52
N SER A 916 4.17 9.24 38.91
CA SER A 916 4.97 10.46 38.75
C SER A 916 4.35 11.42 37.74
N ASP A 917 3.86 10.90 36.61
CA ASP A 917 3.19 11.67 35.56
C ASP A 917 1.83 12.26 36.03
N PHE A 918 1.09 11.54 36.89
CA PHE A 918 -0.08 12.11 37.57
C PHE A 918 0.31 13.27 38.49
N VAL A 919 1.37 13.11 39.30
CA VAL A 919 1.88 14.20 40.16
C VAL A 919 2.37 15.40 39.35
N ASP A 920 3.00 15.19 38.19
CA ASP A 920 3.31 16.27 37.25
C ASP A 920 2.08 17.05 36.80
N ILE A 921 0.97 16.36 36.48
CA ILE A 921 -0.28 17.03 36.10
C ILE A 921 -0.87 17.83 37.28
N TYR A 922 -0.83 17.30 38.51
CA TYR A 922 -1.23 18.07 39.69
C TYR A 922 -0.36 19.32 39.89
N LEU A 923 0.97 19.19 39.73
CA LEU A 923 1.91 20.31 39.88
C LEU A 923 1.71 21.39 38.79
N ASN A 924 1.52 20.98 37.52
CA ASN A 924 1.22 21.89 36.40
C ASN A 924 -0.02 22.76 36.67
N LEU A 925 -1.04 22.19 37.30
CA LEU A 925 -2.36 22.81 37.50
C LEU A 925 -2.54 23.45 38.90
N GLY A 926 -1.69 23.08 39.87
CA GLY A 926 -1.76 23.52 41.28
C GLY A 926 -1.48 25.00 41.56
N SER A 927 -1.31 25.81 40.51
CA SER A 927 -1.31 27.27 40.56
C SER A 927 -2.72 27.88 40.48
N SER A 928 -3.71 27.11 40.04
CA SER A 928 -5.09 27.57 39.80
C SER A 928 -6.02 27.18 40.95
N GLN A 929 -6.61 28.17 41.63
CA GLN A 929 -7.54 27.92 42.74
C GLN A 929 -8.73 27.03 42.34
N ALA A 930 -9.32 27.26 41.16
CA ALA A 930 -10.42 26.44 40.64
C ALA A 930 -10.05 24.95 40.46
N PHE A 931 -8.77 24.60 40.36
CA PHE A 931 -8.31 23.21 40.34
C PHE A 931 -8.08 22.65 41.75
N ILE A 932 -7.61 23.49 42.68
CA ILE A 932 -7.49 23.14 44.10
C ILE A 932 -8.88 22.80 44.67
N ASP A 933 -9.88 23.64 44.39
CA ASP A 933 -11.25 23.45 44.85
C ASP A 933 -11.94 22.25 44.17
N ALA A 934 -11.65 22.01 42.88
CA ALA A 934 -12.14 20.83 42.16
C ALA A 934 -11.54 19.51 42.70
N VAL A 935 -10.24 19.49 43.04
CA VAL A 935 -9.59 18.33 43.65
C VAL A 935 -10.10 18.06 45.05
N ALA A 936 -10.37 19.10 45.84
CA ALA A 936 -10.90 18.98 47.20
C ALA A 936 -12.39 18.55 47.24
N SER A 937 -13.23 19.08 46.34
CA SER A 937 -14.68 18.78 46.32
C SER A 937 -15.05 17.36 45.87
N ASP A 938 -14.13 16.63 45.24
CA ASP A 938 -14.34 15.24 44.79
C ASP A 938 -14.39 14.22 45.95
N GLY A 939 -15.46 14.24 46.74
CA GLY A 939 -15.68 13.35 47.90
C GLY A 939 -15.71 11.85 47.60
N ARG A 940 -15.63 11.43 46.32
CA ARG A 940 -15.52 10.02 45.91
C ARG A 940 -14.10 9.49 46.09
N SER A 941 -13.09 10.20 45.59
CA SER A 941 -11.71 9.71 45.51
C SER A 941 -10.65 10.65 46.09
N TYR A 942 -10.97 11.90 46.41
CA TYR A 942 -10.07 12.75 47.21
C TYR A 942 -9.94 12.21 48.65
N LYS A 943 -8.72 11.80 49.02
CA LYS A 943 -8.36 11.22 50.32
C LYS A 943 -6.93 11.64 50.70
N PRO A 944 -6.71 12.47 51.73
CA PRO A 944 -5.37 13.00 52.05
C PRO A 944 -4.28 11.92 52.21
N GLU A 945 -4.65 10.77 52.77
CA GLU A 945 -3.75 9.62 53.01
C GLU A 945 -3.25 8.99 51.70
N VAL A 946 -4.04 9.08 50.62
CA VAL A 946 -3.65 8.62 49.27
C VAL A 946 -2.57 9.54 48.71
N PHE A 947 -2.71 10.86 48.88
CA PHE A 947 -1.72 11.85 48.43
C PHE A 947 -0.42 11.77 49.25
N ASP A 948 -0.50 11.56 50.56
CA ASP A 948 0.68 11.33 51.40
C ASP A 948 1.40 10.03 51.02
N LYS A 949 0.65 8.94 50.82
CA LYS A 949 1.21 7.66 50.37
C LYS A 949 1.82 7.77 48.97
N ALA A 950 1.24 8.54 48.05
CA ALA A 950 1.83 8.84 46.75
C ALA A 950 3.19 9.53 46.87
N GLY A 951 3.27 10.59 47.69
CA GLY A 951 4.54 11.30 47.98
C GLY A 951 5.60 10.40 48.62
N PHE A 952 5.20 9.53 49.55
CA PHE A 952 6.07 8.52 50.15
C PHE A 952 6.59 7.48 49.13
N ILE A 953 5.75 7.04 48.17
CA ILE A 953 6.15 6.10 47.12
C ILE A 953 7.17 6.73 46.17
N LEU A 954 6.96 7.99 45.76
CA LEU A 954 7.84 8.69 44.82
C LEU A 954 9.19 9.03 45.46
N SER A 955 9.20 9.59 46.67
CA SER A 955 10.42 9.89 47.44
C SER A 955 11.25 8.63 47.74
N LYS A 956 10.63 7.56 48.28
CA LYS A 956 11.29 6.27 48.56
C LYS A 956 11.86 5.56 47.32
N ARG A 957 11.52 6.02 46.12
CA ARG A 957 11.98 5.49 44.84
C ARG A 957 12.80 6.48 44.01
N SER A 958 13.08 7.68 44.53
CA SER A 958 13.81 8.74 43.81
C SER A 958 13.20 9.07 42.44
N MET A 959 11.86 9.04 42.35
CA MET A 959 11.11 9.34 41.12
C MET A 959 10.84 10.84 40.90
N LYS A 960 11.13 11.65 41.93
CA LYS A 960 10.94 13.10 42.03
C LYS A 960 12.10 13.68 42.84
N ASP A 961 12.52 14.91 42.53
CA ASP A 961 13.54 15.63 43.29
C ASP A 961 12.97 16.29 44.57
N ALA A 962 13.85 16.88 45.38
CA ALA A 962 13.46 17.47 46.66
C ALA A 962 12.52 18.70 46.51
N ASN A 963 12.69 19.48 45.45
CA ASN A 963 11.90 20.68 45.16
C ASN A 963 10.52 20.29 44.62
N GLU A 964 10.44 19.31 43.71
CA GLU A 964 9.15 18.75 43.24
C GLU A 964 8.34 18.14 44.41
N LEU A 965 9.01 17.45 45.35
CA LEU A 965 8.38 16.89 46.54
C LEU A 965 7.92 17.98 47.53
N GLU A 966 8.67 19.07 47.69
CA GLU A 966 8.29 20.23 48.50
C GLU A 966 7.08 20.97 47.90
N GLN A 967 7.08 21.21 46.58
CA GLN A 967 5.93 21.76 45.85
C GLN A 967 4.69 20.88 46.00
N PHE A 968 4.84 19.55 45.88
CA PHE A 968 3.73 18.62 46.08
C PHE A 968 3.22 18.62 47.54
N ASN A 969 4.10 18.76 48.54
CA ASN A 969 3.70 18.94 49.93
C ASN A 969 2.92 20.25 50.16
N SER A 970 3.36 21.37 49.57
CA SER A 970 2.63 22.63 49.59
C SER A 970 1.25 22.51 48.93
N LEU A 971 1.16 21.81 47.80
CA LEU A 971 -0.09 21.60 47.07
C LEU A 971 -1.09 20.72 47.85
N LYS A 972 -0.62 19.65 48.52
CA LYS A 972 -1.46 18.85 49.44
C LYS A 972 -2.07 19.69 50.57
N ALA A 973 -1.30 20.60 51.15
CA ALA A 973 -1.79 21.49 52.21
C ALA A 973 -2.94 22.38 51.69
N LYS A 974 -2.82 22.93 50.48
CA LYS A 974 -3.89 23.72 49.83
C LYS A 974 -5.15 22.90 49.54
N PHE A 975 -5.01 21.65 49.09
CA PHE A 975 -6.17 20.76 48.90
C PHE A 975 -6.88 20.49 50.24
N LEU A 976 -6.14 20.28 51.32
CA LEU A 976 -6.70 20.06 52.66
C LEU A 976 -7.40 21.31 53.21
N GLU A 977 -6.80 22.49 53.03
CA GLU A 977 -7.37 23.79 53.40
C GLU A 977 -8.66 24.08 52.63
N SER A 978 -8.66 23.91 51.29
CA SER A 978 -9.86 24.05 50.46
C SER A 978 -10.94 23.04 50.85
N LYS A 979 -10.58 21.78 51.17
CA LYS A 979 -11.53 20.78 51.67
C LYS A 979 -12.20 21.23 52.96
N GLN A 980 -11.43 21.70 53.94
CA GLN A 980 -11.96 22.19 55.22
C GLN A 980 -12.89 23.40 55.04
N ILE A 981 -12.56 24.31 54.11
CA ILE A 981 -13.40 25.46 53.77
C ILE A 981 -14.70 25.01 53.09
N SER A 982 -14.65 24.03 52.18
CA SER A 982 -15.84 23.47 51.51
C SER A 982 -16.76 22.77 52.49
N ASP A 983 -16.20 21.91 53.35
CA ASP A 983 -16.96 21.11 54.33
C ASP A 983 -17.64 22.03 55.36
N GLN A 984 -16.96 23.07 55.83
CA GLN A 984 -17.57 24.09 56.68
C GLN A 984 -18.67 24.87 55.95
N ALA A 985 -18.47 25.22 54.68
CA ALA A 985 -19.48 25.94 53.90
C ALA A 985 -20.73 25.08 53.63
N GLU A 986 -20.59 23.76 53.45
CA GLU A 986 -21.70 22.82 53.35
C GLU A 986 -22.46 22.68 54.67
N LEU A 987 -21.73 22.59 55.81
CA LEU A 987 -22.32 22.59 57.16
C LEU A 987 -23.07 23.90 57.48
N ASP A 988 -22.53 25.05 57.06
CA ASP A 988 -23.14 26.38 57.22
C ASP A 988 -24.39 26.56 56.35
N LEU A 989 -24.42 25.94 55.16
CA LEU A 989 -25.57 25.97 54.25
C LEU A 989 -26.67 25.02 54.70
N GLY A 990 -26.35 23.78 55.07
CA GLY A 990 -27.32 22.72 55.36
C GLY A 990 -28.26 22.40 54.19
N ASP A 991 -29.36 21.70 54.47
CA ASP A 991 -30.29 21.21 53.44
C ASP A 991 -30.70 22.29 52.42
N ILE A 992 -30.53 21.94 51.14
CA ILE A 992 -30.86 22.73 49.96
C ILE A 992 -32.34 22.48 49.58
N PRO A 993 -33.15 23.51 49.32
CA PRO A 993 -34.50 23.35 48.77
C PRO A 993 -34.48 22.70 47.38
N PRO A 994 -35.32 21.69 47.08
CA PRO A 994 -35.31 20.99 45.80
C PRO A 994 -35.56 21.88 44.57
N GLU A 995 -36.16 23.07 44.74
CA GLU A 995 -36.32 24.07 43.68
C GLU A 995 -35.03 24.82 43.30
N PHE A 996 -33.96 24.66 44.09
CA PHE A 996 -32.62 25.25 43.88
C PHE A 996 -31.55 24.19 43.55
N GLU A 997 -31.92 22.92 43.58
CA GLU A 997 -31.09 21.74 43.28
C GLU A 997 -31.05 21.47 41.77
N ASP A 998 -29.85 21.24 41.21
CA ASP A 998 -29.70 20.80 39.82
C ASP A 998 -30.23 19.35 39.67
N PRO A 999 -31.23 19.09 38.81
CA PRO A 999 -31.91 17.80 38.74
C PRO A 999 -31.08 16.67 38.10
N ILE A 1000 -29.83 16.93 37.69
CA ILE A 1000 -28.88 15.96 37.17
C ILE A 1000 -27.75 15.72 38.18
N MET A 1001 -27.22 16.79 38.78
CA MET A 1001 -26.05 16.74 39.67
C MET A 1001 -26.41 16.58 41.16
N GLY A 1002 -27.54 17.11 41.62
CA GLY A 1002 -27.92 17.19 43.04
C GLY A 1002 -27.30 18.37 43.82
N ASP A 1003 -26.61 19.27 43.11
CA ASP A 1003 -25.91 20.43 43.69
C ASP A 1003 -26.75 21.72 43.63
N LEU A 1004 -26.41 22.72 44.45
CA LEU A 1004 -27.01 24.07 44.35
C LEU A 1004 -26.66 24.73 42.99
N MET A 1005 -27.68 25.04 42.19
CA MET A 1005 -27.51 25.75 40.90
C MET A 1005 -26.84 27.13 41.09
N LYS A 1006 -25.88 27.48 40.24
CA LYS A 1006 -25.06 28.70 40.27
C LYS A 1006 -25.43 29.68 39.15
N ASP A 1007 -25.75 29.15 37.95
CA ASP A 1007 -26.31 29.87 36.81
C ASP A 1007 -27.45 29.04 36.18
N PRO A 1008 -28.67 29.06 36.76
CA PRO A 1008 -29.78 28.27 36.26
C PRO A 1008 -30.23 28.72 34.86
N VAL A 1009 -30.45 27.76 33.97
CA VAL A 1009 -30.91 27.92 32.59
C VAL A 1009 -32.13 27.05 32.31
N ILE A 1010 -33.00 27.53 31.42
CA ILE A 1010 -34.19 26.83 30.93
C ILE A 1010 -33.84 26.17 29.59
N LEU A 1011 -34.05 24.86 29.50
CA LEU A 1011 -33.87 24.09 28.26
C LEU A 1011 -35.12 24.21 27.34
N PRO A 1012 -35.02 23.91 26.04
CA PRO A 1012 -36.19 23.78 25.16
C PRO A 1012 -37.25 22.78 25.67
N SER A 1013 -36.83 21.74 26.40
CA SER A 1013 -37.71 20.79 27.10
C SER A 1013 -38.41 21.36 28.35
N LYS A 1014 -38.15 22.63 28.70
CA LYS A 1014 -38.63 23.38 29.88
C LYS A 1014 -38.10 22.89 31.24
N HIS A 1015 -37.18 21.94 31.26
CA HIS A 1015 -36.42 21.62 32.48
C HIS A 1015 -35.46 22.77 32.80
N ILE A 1016 -35.15 22.92 34.10
CA ILE A 1016 -34.20 23.91 34.60
C ILE A 1016 -32.98 23.15 35.14
N VAL A 1017 -31.78 23.57 34.76
CA VAL A 1017 -30.48 22.97 35.14
C VAL A 1017 -29.43 24.08 35.28
N ASP A 1018 -28.28 23.80 35.88
CA ASP A 1018 -27.14 24.73 35.84
C ASP A 1018 -26.52 24.80 34.43
N ARG A 1019 -26.04 25.98 34.02
CA ARG A 1019 -25.33 26.15 32.75
C ARG A 1019 -24.12 25.22 32.62
N GLY A 1020 -23.35 25.03 33.70
CA GLY A 1020 -22.19 24.14 33.70
C GLY A 1020 -22.60 22.70 33.38
N THR A 1021 -23.65 22.21 34.04
CA THR A 1021 -24.21 20.87 33.84
C THR A 1021 -24.61 20.62 32.38
N ILE A 1022 -25.42 21.52 31.79
CA ILE A 1022 -25.87 21.31 30.40
C ILE A 1022 -24.73 21.49 29.39
N VAL A 1023 -23.80 22.41 29.59
CA VAL A 1023 -22.62 22.55 28.72
C VAL A 1023 -21.77 21.29 28.76
N GLN A 1024 -21.53 20.71 29.95
CA GLN A 1024 -20.80 19.45 30.09
C GLN A 1024 -21.53 18.27 29.44
N HIS A 1025 -22.86 18.24 29.49
CA HIS A 1025 -23.68 17.25 28.78
C HIS A 1025 -23.56 17.39 27.26
N LEU A 1026 -23.80 18.59 26.72
CA LEU A 1026 -23.79 18.86 25.27
C LEU A 1026 -22.40 18.74 24.62
N LEU A 1027 -21.33 18.89 25.40
CA LEU A 1027 -19.95 18.55 24.98
C LEU A 1027 -19.71 17.04 24.81
N SER A 1028 -20.66 16.19 25.21
CA SER A 1028 -20.54 14.72 25.25
C SER A 1028 -21.65 14.00 24.48
N ASP A 1029 -22.90 14.48 24.53
CA ASP A 1029 -23.98 14.14 23.62
C ASP A 1029 -24.78 15.42 23.26
N PRO A 1030 -24.83 15.89 21.99
CA PRO A 1030 -25.48 17.15 21.60
C PRO A 1030 -27.02 17.02 21.54
N LYS A 1031 -27.63 16.62 22.65
CA LYS A 1031 -29.07 16.42 22.82
C LYS A 1031 -29.53 16.92 24.19
N ASP A 1032 -30.80 17.28 24.30
CA ASP A 1032 -31.45 17.57 25.58
C ASP A 1032 -31.49 16.29 26.47
N PRO A 1033 -31.00 16.34 27.72
CA PRO A 1033 -30.82 15.14 28.56
C PRO A 1033 -32.13 14.46 28.97
N PHE A 1034 -33.27 15.16 28.91
CA PHE A 1034 -34.58 14.65 29.37
C PHE A 1034 -35.42 14.10 28.21
N THR A 1035 -35.28 14.66 27.01
CA THR A 1035 -36.11 14.37 25.83
C THR A 1035 -35.35 13.71 24.68
N ARG A 1036 -34.01 13.77 24.69
CA ARG A 1036 -33.11 13.28 23.63
C ARG A 1036 -33.37 13.89 22.24
N GLN A 1037 -33.96 15.08 22.17
CA GLN A 1037 -33.98 15.87 20.94
C GLN A 1037 -32.65 16.61 20.77
N PRO A 1038 -32.15 16.83 19.52
CA PRO A 1038 -30.93 17.61 19.31
C PRO A 1038 -30.98 19.00 19.93
N MET A 1039 -29.89 19.45 20.55
CA MET A 1039 -29.82 20.74 21.24
C MET A 1039 -28.39 21.31 21.18
N THR A 1040 -28.27 22.63 21.13
CA THR A 1040 -27.01 23.38 21.27
C THR A 1040 -26.97 24.19 22.58
N VAL A 1041 -25.81 24.73 22.95
CA VAL A 1041 -25.66 25.56 24.16
C VAL A 1041 -26.43 26.88 24.03
N ASP A 1042 -26.59 27.40 22.81
CA ASP A 1042 -27.26 28.68 22.54
C ASP A 1042 -28.78 28.59 22.70
N ASP A 1043 -29.34 27.37 22.67
CA ASP A 1043 -30.76 27.10 22.95
C ASP A 1043 -31.12 27.19 24.47
N ALA A 1044 -30.13 27.38 25.36
CA ALA A 1044 -30.31 27.40 26.82
C ALA A 1044 -30.49 28.81 27.40
N ILE A 1045 -31.75 29.18 27.69
CA ILE A 1045 -32.15 30.53 28.08
C ILE A 1045 -31.84 30.81 29.57
N PRO A 1046 -31.19 31.94 29.96
CA PRO A 1046 -30.88 32.24 31.36
C PRO A 1046 -32.12 32.45 32.25
N HIS A 1047 -32.21 31.77 33.40
CA HIS A 1047 -33.30 31.93 34.36
C HIS A 1047 -32.95 32.93 35.47
N THR A 1048 -32.86 34.22 35.12
CA THR A 1048 -32.45 35.31 36.03
C THR A 1048 -33.22 35.36 37.35
N GLU A 1049 -34.56 35.21 37.32
CA GLU A 1049 -35.37 35.21 38.56
C GLU A 1049 -34.98 34.10 39.54
N LEU A 1050 -34.67 32.89 39.06
CA LEU A 1050 -34.32 31.78 39.94
C LEU A 1050 -32.92 32.00 40.53
N LYS A 1051 -32.00 32.54 39.71
CA LYS A 1051 -30.67 32.95 40.17
C LYS A 1051 -30.73 33.98 41.31
N GLU A 1052 -31.62 34.96 41.22
CA GLU A 1052 -31.87 35.91 42.31
C GLU A 1052 -32.45 35.25 43.58
N LYS A 1053 -33.39 34.31 43.43
CA LYS A 1053 -33.99 33.57 44.56
C LYS A 1053 -32.93 32.72 45.28
N ILE A 1054 -32.10 32.01 44.53
CA ILE A 1054 -30.97 31.22 45.04
C ILE A 1054 -29.95 32.13 45.77
N GLN A 1055 -29.58 33.26 45.15
CA GLN A 1055 -28.63 34.21 45.75
C GLN A 1055 -29.14 34.76 47.09
N LYS A 1056 -30.40 35.19 47.16
CA LYS A 1056 -31.05 35.68 48.39
C LYS A 1056 -31.16 34.60 49.47
N TRP A 1057 -31.47 33.35 49.08
CA TRP A 1057 -31.48 32.21 50.01
C TRP A 1057 -30.08 31.92 50.57
N LYS A 1058 -29.05 31.90 49.72
CA LYS A 1058 -27.66 31.66 50.08
C LYS A 1058 -27.12 32.73 51.02
N GLU A 1059 -27.40 34.01 50.74
CA GLU A 1059 -27.07 35.13 51.62
C GLU A 1059 -27.77 35.02 52.99
N GLY A 1060 -29.04 34.60 53.00
CA GLY A 1060 -29.79 34.33 54.23
C GLY A 1060 -29.19 33.19 55.09
N LYS A 1061 -28.81 32.06 54.47
CA LYS A 1061 -28.12 30.95 55.15
C LYS A 1061 -26.76 31.40 55.72
N ILE A 1062 -25.93 32.08 54.92
CA ILE A 1062 -24.61 32.59 55.35
C ILE A 1062 -24.74 33.62 56.48
N ALA A 1063 -25.76 34.47 56.47
CA ALA A 1063 -26.05 35.39 57.56
C ALA A 1063 -26.45 34.65 58.85
N ALA A 1064 -27.28 33.61 58.75
CA ALA A 1064 -27.69 32.79 59.88
C ALA A 1064 -26.52 31.97 60.49
N ALA A 1065 -25.63 31.43 59.65
CA ALA A 1065 -24.42 30.74 60.10
C ALA A 1065 -23.47 31.70 60.85
N LYS A 1066 -23.21 32.89 60.28
CA LYS A 1066 -22.40 33.94 60.94
C LYS A 1066 -23.03 34.41 62.25
N ALA A 1067 -24.35 34.53 62.33
CA ALA A 1067 -25.04 34.89 63.57
C ALA A 1067 -24.92 33.81 64.66
N ARG A 1068 -24.92 32.51 64.30
CA ARG A 1068 -24.64 31.42 65.24
C ARG A 1068 -23.19 31.47 65.75
N ALA A 1069 -22.21 31.58 64.86
CA ALA A 1069 -20.80 31.66 65.22
C ALA A 1069 -20.48 32.88 66.11
N GLN A 1070 -21.19 34.01 65.93
CA GLN A 1070 -21.08 35.18 66.80
C GLN A 1070 -21.81 35.04 68.15
N GLY A 1071 -22.79 34.13 68.26
CA GLY A 1071 -23.44 33.79 69.52
C GLY A 1071 -22.60 32.85 70.38
N GLU A 1072 -22.06 31.78 69.78
CA GLU A 1072 -21.24 30.77 70.48
C GLU A 1072 -19.91 31.34 70.99
N ALA A 1073 -19.36 32.36 70.31
CA ALA A 1073 -18.15 33.07 70.75
C ALA A 1073 -18.34 33.95 72.01
N MET A 1074 -19.55 34.03 72.58
CA MET A 1074 -19.87 34.88 73.73
C MET A 1074 -20.09 34.12 75.06
N ASP A 1075 -20.03 32.78 75.05
CA ASP A 1075 -20.34 31.93 76.21
C ASP A 1075 -19.11 31.13 76.70
N THR A 1076 -18.05 31.84 77.12
CA THR A 1076 -16.86 31.25 77.77
C THR A 1076 -16.36 32.07 78.97
N THR A 1077 -17.28 32.53 79.82
CA THR A 1077 -16.95 33.09 81.15
C THR A 1077 -17.98 32.67 82.20
N GLU A 1078 -17.48 32.16 83.33
CA GLU A 1078 -18.21 31.65 84.52
C GLU A 1078 -18.85 30.25 84.37
N GLY A 1079 -18.21 29.25 84.99
CA GLY A 1079 -18.58 27.82 84.99
C GLY A 1079 -17.51 26.95 85.65
#